data_AF-F5VV32-F1
#
_entry.id   AF-F5VV32-F1
#
_cell.length_a   1.000
_cell.length_b   1.000
_cell.length_c   1.000
_cell.angle_alpha   90.00
_cell.angle_beta   90.00
_cell.angle_gamma   90.00
#
_symmetry.space_group_name_H-M   'P 1'
#
loop_
_entity.id
_entity.type
_entity.pdbx_description
1 polymer ?
#
loop_
_entity_poly.entity_id
_entity_poly.type
_entity_poly.pdbx_seq_one_letter_code
_entity_poly.pdbx_strand_id
1 'polypeptide(L)'
;MVDLRETYQSLIEIQRHPDYSRTDFQVLLSKLNRDYNRFVSQFGYLNASVNRNLFDSDDKYSLLASLEDEYIDSKDQKVKYKKSLAFEKALVRPERVITRVSTALDALNSSLSDGRGVDLDYMVSIYPEHSQAAILDELGDQILMDPESYLRGERKYLSKNQFLSGDILNKIEVVQLLVEENNQEYDWNHALDLLESVRPPRIHLADIEFKIGSRWIPQSVYGKFAFECFTNREFELSSPDVEQVIEVNPVDGQVHLRTSFAYRYPSAKDSSLGVSGSRYDTGRKIFENLLNSNQPTITMTVTEGEKKKTITDLEKTSVLRAKEQHLQELFQEFVSQYPEVQQVIEESYNRLYNRTVSREYDGSHLVIDGLAQNISLRPHQENAIQRIIEEKRALLAHEVGSGKTLTMLGAGFKLKELGMVHKPLYVVPSSLSAQFGQEIMKFFPTKKVFVTTKKDFVKARRKQFVSRIITGDYDAIVIGDSQFEKIPVSKERQMNYIEDKLNELREIKTHSENKYTVKEAEQSISGLEKQLEELQRFNRDSFIDFENLGIDFLFVDEAHHFKNIRPITGLGNVAGITNTTSKKNVDMEMKVRQIQEEHDYKNIVFATGTPVSNSISELYTMMNYIQPDILKRYQVDYFDSWVGAFGEIQNSMELAPTGDKYQPKKRFKKFVNLPELMKIYKETADIQTQDMLDLPVPEAHIIPIESELTENQKLYLEELVMRSDMVKCGTVDPSQDNMLKITGEARKLAIDMRLLDSSYSLADNHKLLQVVDNVERIYREGMENKATQMIFSDIGTPKKKDNGFDVYSEIKALLVDRGVPSKEIAFVHDANSDEKKNSLSRKVNAGEVRILLASTEKGGTGLNVQSKMKAVHHLDVPWRPSDIQQRNGRIIRQGNENKEVDIYHYITKGSFDNYLWATQENKLRYIKQIMTSKEPIRAAEDIDEQTMTASDFKALATGNPYLKYKMELENDLTLLENQRRAFQRSKDHYRHTISYCEENIPILEKRLSKYEGDIQQSEMSKDQSFSMTVGKQAFEQRAEAGESLHRLIRHNQADIKELRTLASYRGFDIKMLSLPTNQPLPETFSVKIVGENRYSVSLDLYSPLGTIQRLQHTIDHIKDDQVKTQNLLDELKDKWTTAKIEIEKNFPKEEDYQTKKAEYDVLAPLIETETDLDIIDQALRQFHEKGKEKQEQLSFELD
;
A
#
# COMPACT_ATOMS: atom_id res chain seq x y z
N MET A 1 -38.61 32.53 -0.68
CA MET A 1 -37.47 31.60 -0.84
C MET A 1 -36.33 32.28 -1.60
N VAL A 2 -36.58 32.87 -2.77
CA VAL A 2 -35.60 33.73 -3.48
C VAL A 2 -35.04 34.83 -2.56
N ASP A 3 -35.90 35.60 -1.88
CA ASP A 3 -35.48 36.62 -0.89
C ASP A 3 -34.58 36.07 0.22
N LEU A 4 -34.85 34.83 0.66
CA LEU A 4 -34.15 34.15 1.76
C LEU A 4 -32.76 33.69 1.29
N ARG A 5 -32.70 33.18 0.05
CA ARG A 5 -31.46 32.83 -0.65
C ARG A 5 -30.58 34.04 -0.91
N GLU A 6 -31.16 35.12 -1.42
CA GLU A 6 -30.45 36.37 -1.69
C GLU A 6 -29.94 36.98 -0.39
N THR A 7 -30.77 37.06 0.65
CA THR A 7 -30.36 37.62 1.94
C THR A 7 -29.28 36.76 2.59
N TYR A 8 -29.36 35.43 2.50
CA TYR A 8 -28.31 34.56 3.02
C TYR A 8 -27.00 34.67 2.22
N GLN A 9 -27.09 34.82 0.89
CA GLN A 9 -25.91 35.07 0.05
C GLN A 9 -25.26 36.40 0.36
N SER A 10 -26.03 37.48 0.50
CA SER A 10 -25.50 38.77 0.91
C SER A 10 -24.85 38.69 2.31
N LEU A 11 -25.45 37.93 3.24
CA LEU A 11 -24.85 37.70 4.56
C LEU A 11 -23.50 36.98 4.45
N ILE A 12 -23.39 35.96 3.59
CA ILE A 12 -22.14 35.23 3.34
C ILE A 12 -21.10 36.13 2.66
N GLU A 13 -21.52 36.93 1.69
CA GLU A 13 -20.66 37.80 0.88
C GLU A 13 -19.99 38.88 1.72
N ILE A 14 -20.72 39.55 2.62
CA ILE A 14 -20.11 40.55 3.50
C ILE A 14 -19.08 39.94 4.46
N GLN A 15 -19.25 38.67 4.85
CA GLN A 15 -18.32 37.99 5.78
C GLN A 15 -17.00 37.59 5.10
N ARG A 16 -16.88 37.68 3.77
CA ARG A 16 -15.64 37.36 3.04
C ARG A 16 -14.55 38.41 3.27
N HIS A 17 -14.93 39.65 3.55
CA HIS A 17 -13.99 40.74 3.78
C HIS A 17 -13.61 40.82 5.25
N PRO A 18 -12.31 40.90 5.62
CA PRO A 18 -11.91 40.98 7.03
C PRO A 18 -12.42 42.24 7.74
N ASP A 19 -12.63 43.34 7.02
CA ASP A 19 -13.02 44.65 7.57
C ASP A 19 -14.52 44.97 7.46
N TYR A 20 -15.37 43.94 7.36
CA TYR A 20 -16.80 44.14 7.15
C TYR A 20 -17.49 44.86 8.33
N SER A 21 -18.46 45.70 7.99
CA SER A 21 -19.27 46.44 8.97
C SER A 21 -20.11 45.49 9.82
N ARG A 22 -19.84 45.45 11.13
CA ARG A 22 -20.63 44.68 12.11
C ARG A 22 -22.09 45.14 12.15
N THR A 23 -22.34 46.42 11.88
CA THR A 23 -23.69 47.00 11.83
C THR A 23 -24.46 46.43 10.64
N ASP A 24 -23.86 46.41 9.46
CA ASP A 24 -24.50 45.88 8.25
C ASP A 24 -24.72 44.36 8.34
N PHE A 25 -23.80 43.65 9.00
CA PHE A 25 -23.98 42.25 9.35
C PHE A 25 -25.19 42.01 10.24
N GLN A 26 -25.37 42.78 11.32
CA GLN A 26 -26.54 42.64 12.19
C GLN A 26 -27.85 42.97 11.45
N VAL A 27 -27.83 43.94 10.54
CA VAL A 27 -29.00 44.28 9.70
C VAL A 27 -29.37 43.10 8.79
N LEU A 28 -28.40 42.52 8.08
CA LEU A 28 -28.62 41.36 7.20
C LEU A 28 -29.03 40.11 8.00
N LEU A 29 -28.44 39.88 9.17
CA LEU A 29 -28.79 38.76 10.06
C LEU A 29 -30.23 38.88 10.57
N SER A 30 -30.64 40.10 10.94
CA SER A 30 -32.01 40.40 11.36
C SER A 30 -32.99 40.22 10.20
N LYS A 31 -32.61 40.64 8.99
CA LYS A 31 -33.39 40.42 7.77
C LYS A 31 -33.54 38.94 7.45
N LEU A 32 -32.45 38.16 7.52
CA LEU A 32 -32.45 36.71 7.31
C LEU A 32 -33.37 36.00 8.31
N ASN A 33 -33.26 36.37 9.60
CA ASN A 33 -34.14 35.85 10.66
C ASN A 33 -35.62 36.15 10.38
N ARG A 34 -35.94 37.38 9.94
CA ARG A 34 -37.29 37.80 9.59
C ARG A 34 -37.82 37.05 8.38
N ASP A 35 -37.03 36.95 7.31
CA ASP A 35 -37.41 36.30 6.07
C ASP A 35 -37.60 34.80 6.25
N TYR A 36 -36.74 34.17 7.06
CA TYR A 36 -36.89 32.78 7.48
C TYR A 36 -38.15 32.55 8.31
N ASN A 37 -38.37 33.34 9.37
CA ASN A 37 -39.56 33.19 10.20
C ASN A 37 -40.84 33.37 9.38
N ARG A 38 -40.85 34.33 8.45
CA ARG A 38 -41.94 34.55 7.49
C ARG A 38 -42.15 33.33 6.59
N PHE A 39 -41.08 32.80 5.99
CA PHE A 39 -41.16 31.62 5.13
C PHE A 39 -41.71 30.40 5.89
N VAL A 40 -41.14 30.08 7.06
CA VAL A 40 -41.57 28.93 7.88
C VAL A 40 -43.01 29.07 8.33
N SER A 41 -43.45 30.28 8.70
CA SER A 41 -44.84 30.53 9.10
C SER A 41 -45.86 30.29 7.98
N GLN A 42 -45.47 30.53 6.72
CA GLN A 42 -46.36 30.44 5.56
C GLN A 42 -46.28 29.08 4.85
N PHE A 43 -45.09 28.49 4.77
CA PHE A 43 -44.79 27.35 3.89
C PHE A 43 -44.14 26.17 4.64
N GLY A 44 -43.94 26.26 5.95
CA GLY A 44 -43.20 25.28 6.73
C GLY A 44 -41.69 25.34 6.50
N TYR A 45 -40.97 24.39 7.11
CA TYR A 45 -39.51 24.36 7.11
C TYR A 45 -38.91 24.12 5.71
N LEU A 46 -37.72 24.67 5.45
CA LEU A 46 -37.02 24.59 4.15
C LEU A 46 -36.76 23.14 3.75
N ASN A 47 -36.35 22.31 4.71
CA ASN A 47 -36.03 20.90 4.51
C ASN A 47 -37.23 19.96 4.59
N ALA A 48 -38.45 20.48 4.76
CA ALA A 48 -39.66 19.67 4.68
C ALA A 48 -39.79 19.02 3.28
N SER A 49 -40.28 17.78 3.23
CA SER A 49 -40.38 16.98 1.99
C SER A 49 -41.04 17.73 0.82
N VAL A 50 -42.09 18.51 1.08
CA VAL A 50 -42.80 19.28 0.05
C VAL A 50 -41.89 20.38 -0.54
N ASN A 51 -41.22 21.16 0.31
CA ASN A 51 -40.33 22.24 -0.12
C ASN A 51 -39.08 21.68 -0.82
N ARG A 52 -38.48 20.62 -0.27
CA ARG A 52 -37.35 19.92 -0.90
C ARG A 52 -37.66 19.45 -2.31
N ASN A 53 -38.84 18.87 -2.53
CA ASN A 53 -39.25 18.39 -3.85
C ASN A 53 -39.57 19.51 -4.84
N LEU A 54 -40.08 20.65 -4.37
CA LEU A 54 -40.38 21.80 -5.23
C LEU A 54 -39.12 22.53 -5.71
N PHE A 55 -38.04 22.47 -4.92
CA PHE A 55 -36.80 23.21 -5.19
C PHE A 55 -35.63 22.32 -5.56
N ASP A 56 -35.86 21.05 -5.90
CA ASP A 56 -34.81 20.09 -6.25
C ASP A 56 -34.03 20.46 -7.52
N SER A 57 -34.58 21.36 -8.34
CA SER A 57 -33.99 21.84 -9.58
C SER A 57 -33.18 23.14 -9.43
N ASP A 58 -33.15 23.68 -8.20
CA ASP A 58 -32.39 24.87 -7.83
C ASP A 58 -30.97 24.46 -7.39
N ASP A 59 -29.96 24.88 -8.15
CA ASP A 59 -28.56 24.54 -7.90
C ASP A 59 -28.07 25.06 -6.52
N LYS A 60 -28.79 26.01 -5.90
CA LYS A 60 -28.47 26.58 -4.59
C LYS A 60 -29.40 26.07 -3.47
N TYR A 61 -30.19 25.02 -3.71
CA TYR A 61 -31.04 24.44 -2.67
C TYR A 61 -30.22 23.92 -1.48
N SER A 62 -29.06 23.28 -1.71
CA SER A 62 -28.18 22.78 -0.64
C SER A 62 -27.74 23.88 0.33
N LEU A 63 -27.55 25.10 -0.18
CA LEU A 63 -27.22 26.28 0.64
C LEU A 63 -28.39 26.69 1.54
N LEU A 64 -29.62 26.61 1.05
CA LEU A 64 -30.80 26.90 1.85
C LEU A 64 -31.09 25.77 2.85
N ALA A 65 -30.83 24.53 2.45
CA ALA A 65 -30.97 23.36 3.31
C ALA A 65 -30.05 23.42 4.54
N SER A 66 -28.87 24.05 4.43
CA SER A 66 -27.92 24.17 5.56
C SER A 66 -28.32 25.22 6.62
N LEU A 67 -29.34 26.05 6.35
CA LEU A 67 -29.89 26.96 7.34
C LEU A 67 -30.66 26.24 8.45
N GLU A 68 -31.00 24.97 8.25
CA GLU A 68 -31.80 24.20 9.18
C GLU A 68 -31.00 23.02 9.73
N ASP A 69 -30.78 23.04 11.04
CA ASP A 69 -30.32 21.86 11.75
C ASP A 69 -31.53 20.98 12.07
N GLU A 70 -31.43 19.71 11.71
CA GLU A 70 -32.46 18.75 12.06
C GLU A 70 -32.34 18.40 13.55
N TYR A 71 -33.45 18.46 14.27
CA TYR A 71 -33.55 17.93 15.62
C TYR A 71 -34.88 17.21 15.80
N ILE A 72 -34.94 16.33 16.79
CA ILE A 72 -36.16 15.59 17.08
C ILE A 72 -36.81 16.25 18.28
N ASP A 73 -38.04 16.72 18.10
CA ASP A 73 -38.79 17.32 19.19
C ASP A 73 -39.16 16.25 20.21
N SER A 74 -38.69 16.44 21.44
CA SER A 74 -38.93 15.57 22.59
C SER A 74 -40.39 15.19 22.81
N LYS A 75 -41.37 16.04 22.40
CA LYS A 75 -42.80 15.84 22.68
C LYS A 75 -43.54 15.00 21.64
N ASP A 76 -43.32 15.25 20.35
CA ASP A 76 -44.06 14.60 19.26
C ASP A 76 -43.21 13.67 18.38
N GLN A 77 -41.90 13.54 18.65
CA GLN A 77 -40.97 12.62 17.97
C GLN A 77 -41.01 12.79 16.44
N LYS A 78 -41.38 13.99 15.98
CA LYS A 78 -41.33 14.38 14.58
C LYS A 78 -40.06 15.18 14.35
N VAL A 79 -39.48 14.99 13.17
CA VAL A 79 -38.38 15.82 12.69
C VAL A 79 -38.89 17.26 12.66
N LYS A 80 -38.34 18.07 13.55
CA LYS A 80 -38.50 19.52 13.49
C LYS A 80 -37.15 20.10 13.11
N TYR A 81 -37.22 21.24 12.48
CA TYR A 81 -36.03 21.93 12.04
C TYR A 81 -35.85 23.10 12.97
N LYS A 82 -34.64 23.25 13.49
CA LYS A 82 -34.24 24.48 14.19
C LYS A 82 -33.32 25.25 13.29
N LYS A 83 -33.25 26.55 13.56
CA LYS A 83 -32.24 27.42 12.96
C LYS A 83 -30.85 26.86 13.24
N SER A 84 -30.02 26.81 12.21
CA SER A 84 -28.59 26.54 12.39
C SER A 84 -27.87 27.74 12.99
N LEU A 85 -26.60 27.55 13.36
CA LEU A 85 -25.73 28.60 13.89
C LEU A 85 -25.60 29.82 12.96
N ALA A 86 -25.96 29.69 11.67
CA ALA A 86 -25.95 30.77 10.69
C ALA A 86 -26.90 31.92 11.04
N PHE A 87 -27.89 31.68 11.91
CA PHE A 87 -28.82 32.70 12.40
C PHE A 87 -28.33 33.45 13.65
N GLU A 88 -27.21 33.03 14.24
CA GLU A 88 -26.72 33.53 15.53
C GLU A 88 -25.41 34.30 15.38
N LYS A 89 -24.48 33.82 14.54
CA LYS A 89 -23.13 34.38 14.43
C LYS A 89 -22.55 34.21 13.03
N ALA A 90 -21.49 34.97 12.74
CA ALA A 90 -20.72 34.80 11.52
C ALA A 90 -20.05 33.42 11.51
N LEU A 91 -20.12 32.73 10.36
CA LEU A 91 -19.59 31.38 10.18
C LEU A 91 -18.50 31.30 9.11
N VAL A 92 -18.41 32.31 8.23
CA VAL A 92 -17.43 32.35 7.14
C VAL A 92 -16.10 32.93 7.65
N ARG A 93 -14.99 32.25 7.37
CA ARG A 93 -13.65 32.80 7.61
C ARG A 93 -13.32 33.77 6.45
N PRO A 94 -12.85 34.99 6.75
CA PRO A 94 -12.45 35.93 5.70
C PRO A 94 -11.26 35.38 4.91
N GLU A 95 -11.20 35.71 3.62
CA GLU A 95 -10.08 35.35 2.74
C GLU A 95 -8.81 36.03 3.25
N ARG A 96 -7.75 35.24 3.43
CA ARG A 96 -6.53 35.71 4.07
C ARG A 96 -5.38 35.61 3.08
N VAL A 97 -5.10 36.73 2.42
CA VAL A 97 -3.92 36.85 1.55
C VAL A 97 -2.73 37.22 2.42
N ILE A 98 -1.73 36.34 2.49
CA ILE A 98 -0.44 36.65 3.10
C ILE A 98 0.23 37.69 2.21
N THR A 99 0.34 38.92 2.70
CA THR A 99 0.94 40.05 1.97
C THR A 99 2.30 40.46 2.50
N ARG A 100 2.64 40.04 3.74
CA ARG A 100 3.94 40.29 4.35
C ARG A 100 4.27 39.24 5.41
N VAL A 101 5.51 38.77 5.43
CA VAL A 101 6.10 37.93 6.49
C VAL A 101 7.33 38.58 7.10
N SER A 102 7.83 38.00 8.19
CA SER A 102 8.95 38.53 8.99
C SER A 102 10.28 37.80 8.79
N THR A 103 10.29 36.60 8.22
CA THR A 103 11.49 35.77 8.01
C THR A 103 11.44 35.06 6.67
N ALA A 104 12.60 34.68 6.13
CA ALA A 104 12.69 33.87 4.93
C ALA A 104 12.05 32.47 5.12
N LEU A 105 12.12 31.91 6.33
CA LEU A 105 11.48 30.64 6.68
C LEU A 105 9.96 30.73 6.63
N ASP A 106 9.37 31.82 7.14
CA ASP A 106 7.92 32.06 7.01
C ASP A 106 7.51 32.18 5.53
N ALA A 107 8.35 32.83 4.71
CA ALA A 107 8.12 32.95 3.27
C ALA A 107 8.16 31.57 2.59
N LEU A 108 9.14 30.73 2.95
CA LEU A 108 9.27 29.37 2.44
C LEU A 108 8.05 28.52 2.83
N ASN A 109 7.66 28.52 4.10
CA ASN A 109 6.51 27.76 4.59
C ASN A 109 5.21 28.22 3.91
N SER A 110 5.05 29.53 3.69
CA SER A 110 3.94 30.06 2.89
C SER A 110 3.96 29.51 1.46
N SER A 111 5.12 29.53 0.79
CA SER A 111 5.31 29.01 -0.56
C SER A 111 5.00 27.51 -0.68
N LEU A 112 5.49 26.72 0.28
CA LEU A 112 5.24 25.28 0.36
C LEU A 112 3.76 25.00 0.63
N SER A 113 3.12 25.71 1.56
CA SER A 113 1.68 25.55 1.87
C SER A 113 0.77 25.85 0.67
N ASP A 114 1.24 26.71 -0.23
CA ASP A 114 0.59 27.04 -1.49
C ASP A 114 0.98 26.09 -2.65
N GLY A 115 1.74 25.03 -2.37
CA GLY A 115 2.16 24.04 -3.35
C GLY A 115 3.10 24.57 -4.44
N ARG A 116 3.66 25.77 -4.27
CA ARG A 116 4.56 26.41 -5.23
C ARG A 116 5.97 25.79 -5.21
N GLY A 117 6.28 25.00 -4.17
CA GLY A 117 7.63 24.54 -3.90
C GLY A 117 8.51 25.68 -3.39
N VAL A 118 9.81 25.64 -3.66
CA VAL A 118 10.72 26.76 -3.41
C VAL A 118 10.58 27.77 -4.54
N ASP A 119 9.64 28.71 -4.40
CA ASP A 119 9.36 29.79 -5.36
C ASP A 119 9.96 31.10 -4.83
N LEU A 120 11.21 31.36 -5.23
CA LEU A 120 11.95 32.54 -4.75
C LEU A 120 11.28 33.85 -5.18
N ASP A 121 10.61 33.90 -6.33
CA ASP A 121 9.91 35.09 -6.80
C ASP A 121 8.71 35.42 -5.91
N TYR A 122 7.91 34.40 -5.58
CA TYR A 122 6.83 34.55 -4.61
C TYR A 122 7.35 34.95 -3.22
N MET A 123 8.42 34.31 -2.74
CA MET A 123 8.99 34.61 -1.43
C MET A 123 9.47 36.06 -1.32
N VAL A 124 10.12 36.61 -2.36
CA VAL A 124 10.49 38.04 -2.42
C VAL A 124 9.26 38.95 -2.37
N SER A 125 8.14 38.53 -2.99
CA SER A 125 6.92 39.34 -3.03
C SER A 125 6.26 39.51 -1.65
N ILE A 126 6.39 38.51 -0.76
CA ILE A 126 5.82 38.52 0.60
C ILE A 126 6.85 38.83 1.69
N TYR A 127 8.15 38.79 1.38
CA TYR A 127 9.21 39.25 2.28
C TYR A 127 9.96 40.45 1.66
N PRO A 128 9.28 41.59 1.53
CA PRO A 128 9.81 42.76 0.85
C PRO A 128 11.06 43.27 1.57
N GLU A 129 11.98 43.88 0.82
CA GLU A 129 13.30 44.40 1.25
C GLU A 129 14.49 43.41 1.15
N HIS A 130 14.26 42.14 0.79
CA HIS A 130 15.31 41.13 0.62
C HIS A 130 15.42 40.68 -0.84
N SER A 131 16.65 40.49 -1.34
CA SER A 131 16.90 39.90 -2.65
C SER A 131 16.80 38.37 -2.59
N GLN A 132 16.65 37.68 -3.73
CA GLN A 132 16.70 36.22 -3.76
C GLN A 132 17.98 35.67 -3.12
N ALA A 133 19.14 36.32 -3.36
CA ALA A 133 20.41 35.91 -2.76
C ALA A 133 20.41 36.03 -1.22
N ALA A 134 19.80 37.10 -0.67
CA ALA A 134 19.67 37.27 0.77
C ALA A 134 18.73 36.23 1.40
N ILE A 135 17.65 35.86 0.69
CA ILE A 135 16.73 34.80 1.11
C ILE A 135 17.43 33.43 1.10
N LEU A 136 18.23 33.12 0.08
CA LEU A 136 19.01 31.89 0.02
C LEU A 136 19.99 31.78 1.20
N ASP A 137 20.69 32.88 1.53
CA ASP A 137 21.64 32.94 2.65
C ASP A 137 20.96 32.77 4.01
N GLU A 138 19.79 33.41 4.22
CA GLU A 138 19.00 33.27 5.46
C GLU A 138 18.46 31.85 5.65
N LEU A 139 18.06 31.17 4.55
CA LEU A 139 17.50 29.81 4.61
C LEU A 139 18.56 28.73 4.82
N GLY A 140 19.76 28.90 4.26
CA GLY A 140 20.83 27.90 4.31
C GLY A 140 20.33 26.50 3.94
N ASP A 141 20.60 25.51 4.79
CA ASP A 141 20.24 24.09 4.61
C ASP A 141 18.73 23.80 4.52
N GLN A 142 17.85 24.77 4.77
CA GLN A 142 16.40 24.57 4.63
C GLN A 142 15.98 24.37 3.17
N ILE A 143 16.82 24.79 2.22
CA ILE A 143 16.66 24.54 0.80
C ILE A 143 17.97 24.06 0.19
N LEU A 144 17.89 23.15 -0.77
CA LEU A 144 19.05 22.54 -1.43
C LEU A 144 18.80 22.53 -2.94
N MET A 145 19.86 22.69 -3.73
CA MET A 145 19.73 22.68 -5.18
C MET A 145 19.37 21.28 -5.69
N ASP A 146 18.39 21.20 -6.59
CA ASP A 146 17.95 19.95 -7.20
C ASP A 146 19.04 19.41 -8.15
N PRO A 147 19.67 18.26 -7.83
CA PRO A 147 20.78 17.74 -8.65
C PRO A 147 20.32 17.35 -10.05
N GLU A 148 19.08 16.87 -10.21
CA GLU A 148 18.57 16.45 -11.52
C GLU A 148 18.24 17.63 -12.44
N SER A 149 17.57 18.65 -11.90
CA SER A 149 17.32 19.89 -12.65
C SER A 149 18.63 20.63 -12.95
N TYR A 150 19.60 20.58 -12.03
CA TYR A 150 20.95 21.11 -12.28
C TYR A 150 21.62 20.48 -13.50
N LEU A 151 21.57 19.15 -13.63
CA LEU A 151 22.09 18.43 -14.80
C LEU A 151 21.40 18.85 -16.11
N ARG A 152 20.12 19.23 -16.06
CA ARG A 152 19.36 19.75 -17.20
C ARG A 152 19.64 21.22 -17.51
N GLY A 153 20.52 21.87 -16.75
CA GLY A 153 20.85 23.29 -16.90
C GLY A 153 19.89 24.24 -16.19
N GLU A 154 19.01 23.73 -15.33
CA GLU A 154 18.07 24.52 -14.55
C GLU A 154 18.63 24.79 -13.15
N ARG A 155 18.36 25.96 -12.58
CA ARG A 155 18.73 26.33 -11.20
C ARG A 155 17.48 26.31 -10.33
N LYS A 156 17.07 25.10 -9.96
CA LYS A 156 15.87 24.85 -9.15
C LYS A 156 16.27 24.40 -7.75
N TYR A 157 15.58 24.91 -6.74
CA TYR A 157 15.78 24.53 -5.34
C TYR A 157 14.62 23.65 -4.86
N LEU A 158 14.94 22.74 -3.95
CA LEU A 158 14.01 21.89 -3.21
C LEU A 158 14.08 22.25 -1.74
N SER A 159 12.98 22.08 -1.01
CA SER A 159 13.06 22.09 0.46
C SER A 159 13.94 20.95 0.95
N LYS A 160 14.52 21.08 2.15
CA LYS A 160 15.32 20.03 2.77
C LYS A 160 14.61 18.67 2.79
N ASN A 161 13.33 18.68 3.18
CA ASN A 161 12.51 17.46 3.21
C ASN A 161 12.31 16.84 1.82
N GLN A 162 12.15 17.65 0.77
CA GLN A 162 12.08 17.16 -0.62
C GLN A 162 13.41 16.61 -1.12
N PHE A 163 14.52 17.26 -0.75
CA PHE A 163 15.86 16.81 -1.14
C PHE A 163 16.20 15.47 -0.47
N LEU A 164 15.85 15.29 0.81
CA LEU A 164 16.13 14.10 1.62
C LEU A 164 15.06 12.99 1.54
N SER A 165 14.11 13.09 0.62
CA SER A 165 13.10 12.05 0.36
C SER A 165 13.02 11.66 -1.11
N GLY A 166 12.20 10.67 -1.46
CA GLY A 166 12.14 10.14 -2.83
C GLY A 166 13.36 9.26 -3.14
N ASP A 167 13.81 9.23 -4.39
CA ASP A 167 14.89 8.34 -4.86
C ASP A 167 16.27 8.84 -4.43
N ILE A 168 16.71 8.40 -3.25
CA ILE A 168 17.99 8.83 -2.64
C ILE A 168 19.18 8.26 -3.39
N LEU A 169 19.10 7.01 -3.86
CA LEU A 169 20.22 6.42 -4.62
C LEU A 169 20.47 7.18 -5.92
N ASN A 170 19.44 7.55 -6.68
CA ASN A 170 19.63 8.35 -7.90
C ASN A 170 20.24 9.72 -7.60
N LYS A 171 19.76 10.39 -6.54
CA LYS A 171 20.31 11.68 -6.12
C LYS A 171 21.78 11.57 -5.70
N ILE A 172 22.14 10.52 -4.96
CA ILE A 172 23.52 10.25 -4.58
C ILE A 172 24.37 10.03 -5.82
N GLU A 173 23.95 9.18 -6.77
CA GLU A 173 24.68 8.92 -8.01
C GLU A 173 24.92 10.21 -8.80
N VAL A 174 23.89 11.05 -8.97
CA VAL A 174 24.04 12.34 -9.66
C VAL A 174 24.96 13.30 -8.91
N VAL A 175 24.82 13.42 -7.59
CA VAL A 175 25.67 14.32 -6.80
C VAL A 175 27.12 13.83 -6.79
N GLN A 176 27.36 12.52 -6.71
CA GLN A 176 28.69 11.93 -6.82
C GLN A 176 29.33 12.27 -8.17
N LEU A 177 28.59 12.15 -9.27
CA LEU A 177 29.06 12.58 -10.59
C LEU A 177 29.45 14.07 -10.59
N LEU A 178 28.63 14.95 -10.00
CA LEU A 178 28.91 16.38 -9.91
C LEU A 178 30.13 16.70 -9.04
N VAL A 179 30.37 15.92 -7.97
CA VAL A 179 31.57 15.99 -7.12
C VAL A 179 32.82 15.53 -7.87
N GLU A 180 32.74 14.41 -8.60
CA GLU A 180 33.83 13.89 -9.44
C GLU A 180 34.18 14.84 -10.59
N GLU A 181 33.14 15.45 -11.18
CA GLU A 181 33.25 16.56 -12.12
C GLU A 181 33.66 17.87 -11.45
N ASN A 182 34.05 17.87 -10.17
CA ASN A 182 34.56 19.01 -9.39
C ASN A 182 33.79 20.30 -9.72
N ASN A 183 32.45 20.20 -9.73
CA ASN A 183 31.58 21.33 -10.00
C ASN A 183 31.60 22.28 -8.80
N GLN A 184 31.90 23.56 -9.04
CA GLN A 184 32.11 24.56 -7.97
C GLN A 184 30.96 25.56 -7.83
N GLU A 185 29.87 25.40 -8.59
CA GLU A 185 28.73 26.32 -8.53
C GLU A 185 27.86 26.10 -7.30
N TYR A 186 28.08 24.99 -6.58
CA TYR A 186 27.35 24.61 -5.38
C TYR A 186 28.19 23.64 -4.54
N ASP A 187 27.94 23.59 -3.24
CA ASP A 187 28.62 22.64 -2.35
C ASP A 187 28.00 21.24 -2.47
N TRP A 188 28.36 20.54 -3.54
CA TRP A 188 27.92 19.17 -3.80
C TRP A 188 28.47 18.16 -2.78
N ASN A 189 29.57 18.47 -2.07
CA ASN A 189 30.08 17.57 -1.03
C ASN A 189 29.17 17.60 0.20
N HIS A 190 28.78 18.79 0.67
CA HIS A 190 27.80 18.92 1.75
C HIS A 190 26.44 18.30 1.37
N ALA A 191 26.00 18.51 0.14
CA ALA A 191 24.79 17.89 -0.39
C ALA A 191 24.86 16.35 -0.38
N LEU A 192 26.03 15.79 -0.71
CA LEU A 192 26.29 14.36 -0.65
C LEU A 192 26.23 13.83 0.78
N ASP A 193 26.90 14.49 1.74
CA ASP A 193 26.89 14.11 3.15
C ASP A 193 25.46 14.06 3.72
N LEU A 194 24.63 15.04 3.34
CA LEU A 194 23.21 15.07 3.71
C LEU A 194 22.43 13.89 3.13
N LEU A 195 22.61 13.54 1.85
CA LEU A 195 21.96 12.38 1.23
C LEU A 195 22.43 11.06 1.83
N GLU A 196 23.73 10.92 2.11
CA GLU A 196 24.29 9.73 2.75
C GLU A 196 23.73 9.51 4.15
N SER A 197 23.43 10.59 4.89
CA SER A 197 22.83 10.50 6.23
C SER A 197 21.42 9.86 6.26
N VAL A 198 20.70 9.92 5.13
CA VAL A 198 19.34 9.36 4.97
C VAL A 198 19.32 8.12 4.08
N ARG A 199 20.49 7.63 3.63
CA ARG A 199 20.58 6.44 2.79
C ARG A 199 19.89 5.27 3.49
N PRO A 200 18.92 4.59 2.85
CA PRO A 200 18.27 3.43 3.44
C PRO A 200 19.28 2.36 3.85
N PRO A 201 19.12 1.72 5.03
CA PRO A 201 20.00 0.64 5.45
C PRO A 201 19.92 -0.49 4.43
N ARG A 202 21.08 -1.04 4.07
CA ARG A 202 21.19 -2.12 3.09
C ARG A 202 20.41 -3.35 3.56
N ILE A 203 19.62 -3.94 2.68
CA ILE A 203 18.90 -5.19 2.92
C ILE A 203 19.84 -6.33 2.55
N HIS A 204 20.12 -7.21 3.49
CA HIS A 204 20.97 -8.38 3.28
C HIS A 204 20.20 -9.55 2.68
N LEU A 205 20.91 -10.47 2.01
CA LEU A 205 20.32 -11.65 1.38
C LEU A 205 19.40 -12.45 2.33
N ALA A 206 19.75 -12.59 3.61
CA ALA A 206 18.92 -13.25 4.62
C ALA A 206 17.49 -12.69 4.78
N ASP A 207 17.30 -11.42 4.43
CA ASP A 207 16.01 -10.75 4.44
C ASP A 207 15.32 -10.79 3.07
N ILE A 208 16.03 -11.12 1.99
CA ILE A 208 15.43 -11.12 0.65
C ILE A 208 14.80 -12.49 0.40
N GLU A 209 13.48 -12.53 0.23
CA GLU A 209 12.85 -13.75 -0.26
C GLU A 209 12.95 -13.78 -1.80
N PHE A 210 13.55 -14.84 -2.33
CA PHE A 210 13.76 -15.02 -3.76
C PHE A 210 13.60 -16.48 -4.16
N LYS A 211 13.32 -16.72 -5.44
CA LYS A 211 13.14 -18.05 -6.02
C LYS A 211 13.44 -18.06 -7.52
N ILE A 212 13.47 -19.24 -8.12
CA ILE A 212 13.39 -19.35 -9.58
C ILE A 212 12.04 -18.77 -10.01
N GLY A 213 12.08 -17.71 -10.83
CA GLY A 213 10.91 -16.92 -11.23
C GLY A 213 10.85 -15.50 -10.67
N SER A 214 11.76 -15.15 -9.75
CA SER A 214 11.97 -13.76 -9.30
C SER A 214 12.58 -12.93 -10.42
N ARG A 215 11.73 -12.23 -11.19
CA ARG A 215 12.11 -11.51 -12.44
C ARG A 215 13.18 -10.42 -12.27
N TRP A 216 13.39 -9.94 -11.05
CA TRP A 216 14.41 -8.95 -10.72
C TRP A 216 15.82 -9.55 -10.55
N ILE A 217 15.94 -10.89 -10.45
CA ILE A 217 17.23 -11.57 -10.43
C ILE A 217 17.90 -11.44 -11.81
N PRO A 218 19.16 -11.01 -11.90
CA PRO A 218 19.86 -10.91 -13.18
C PRO A 218 19.92 -12.23 -13.96
N GLN A 219 19.76 -12.14 -15.28
CA GLN A 219 19.79 -13.29 -16.18
C GLN A 219 21.09 -14.10 -16.09
N SER A 220 22.21 -13.45 -15.80
CA SER A 220 23.51 -14.10 -15.60
C SER A 220 23.50 -15.12 -14.44
N VAL A 221 22.77 -14.82 -13.37
CA VAL A 221 22.61 -15.74 -12.22
C VAL A 221 21.86 -16.99 -12.66
N TYR A 222 20.74 -16.83 -13.37
CA TYR A 222 19.97 -17.96 -13.91
C TYR A 222 20.76 -18.74 -14.97
N GLY A 223 21.55 -18.05 -15.81
CA GLY A 223 22.40 -18.68 -16.81
C GLY A 223 23.49 -19.55 -16.19
N LYS A 224 24.20 -19.04 -15.16
CA LYS A 224 25.23 -19.79 -14.42
C LYS A 224 24.60 -21.00 -13.72
N PHE A 225 23.48 -20.81 -13.03
CA PHE A 225 22.74 -21.91 -12.40
C PHE A 225 22.34 -22.98 -13.41
N ALA A 226 21.75 -22.59 -14.54
CA ALA A 226 21.33 -23.55 -15.57
C ALA A 226 22.52 -24.34 -16.14
N PHE A 227 23.67 -23.71 -16.37
CA PHE A 227 24.88 -24.41 -16.79
C PHE A 227 25.33 -25.45 -15.76
N GLU A 228 25.49 -25.06 -14.50
CA GLU A 228 26.00 -25.96 -13.46
C GLU A 228 25.02 -27.08 -13.13
N CYS A 229 23.73 -26.72 -13.02
CA CYS A 229 22.67 -27.65 -12.69
C CYS A 229 22.53 -28.74 -13.78
N PHE A 230 22.56 -28.36 -15.06
CA PHE A 230 22.26 -29.29 -16.17
C PHE A 230 23.49 -29.85 -16.88
N THR A 231 24.68 -29.26 -16.75
CA THR A 231 25.89 -29.70 -17.48
C THR A 231 27.05 -30.18 -16.61
N ASN A 232 26.99 -29.98 -15.28
CA ASN A 232 28.10 -30.24 -14.34
C ASN A 232 29.40 -29.50 -14.71
N ARG A 233 29.29 -28.32 -15.32
CA ARG A 233 30.43 -27.44 -15.63
C ARG A 233 30.24 -26.13 -14.90
N GLU A 234 31.28 -25.72 -14.18
CA GLU A 234 31.35 -24.44 -13.51
C GLU A 234 31.80 -23.36 -14.49
N PHE A 235 31.18 -22.18 -14.39
CA PHE A 235 31.52 -21.00 -15.18
C PHE A 235 31.57 -19.78 -14.28
N GLU A 236 32.45 -18.83 -14.60
CA GLU A 236 32.42 -17.51 -13.97
C GLU A 236 31.13 -16.78 -14.35
N LEU A 237 30.57 -16.01 -13.41
CA LEU A 237 29.33 -15.26 -13.61
C LEU A 237 29.42 -14.25 -14.77
N SER A 238 30.62 -13.70 -15.01
CA SER A 238 30.95 -12.77 -16.10
C SER A 238 31.22 -13.44 -17.46
N SER A 239 31.06 -14.76 -17.56
CA SER A 239 31.32 -15.47 -18.82
C SER A 239 30.31 -15.06 -19.90
N PRO A 240 30.75 -14.69 -21.12
CA PRO A 240 29.85 -14.42 -22.25
C PRO A 240 28.94 -15.60 -22.61
N ASP A 241 29.34 -16.83 -22.27
CA ASP A 241 28.51 -18.02 -22.47
C ASP A 241 27.30 -18.03 -21.54
N VAL A 242 27.48 -17.58 -20.28
CA VAL A 242 26.42 -17.49 -19.26
C VAL A 242 25.34 -16.48 -19.65
N GLU A 243 25.74 -15.33 -20.19
CA GLU A 243 24.81 -14.29 -20.67
C GLU A 243 23.95 -14.76 -21.85
N GLN A 244 24.39 -15.78 -22.58
CA GLN A 244 23.68 -16.31 -23.75
C GLN A 244 22.75 -17.49 -23.42
N VAL A 245 22.64 -17.89 -22.15
CA VAL A 245 21.77 -19.02 -21.76
C VAL A 245 20.31 -18.62 -21.73
N ILE A 246 20.05 -17.42 -21.22
CA ILE A 246 18.72 -16.90 -21.01
C ILE A 246 18.39 -15.91 -22.13
N GLU A 247 17.16 -15.99 -22.61
CA GLU A 247 16.59 -15.02 -23.53
C GLU A 247 15.30 -14.49 -22.92
N VAL A 248 15.16 -13.17 -22.86
CA VAL A 248 13.91 -12.54 -22.46
C VAL A 248 13.20 -12.04 -23.70
N ASN A 249 11.95 -12.44 -23.83
CA ASN A 249 11.10 -11.94 -24.87
C ASN A 249 10.83 -10.45 -24.59
N PRO A 250 11.21 -9.54 -25.50
CA PRO A 250 11.05 -8.10 -25.30
C PRO A 250 9.58 -7.65 -25.28
N VAL A 251 8.65 -8.55 -25.60
CA VAL A 251 7.23 -8.25 -25.77
C VAL A 251 6.42 -8.59 -24.52
N ASP A 252 6.48 -9.84 -24.03
CA ASP A 252 5.70 -10.28 -22.85
C ASP A 252 6.53 -10.46 -21.57
N GLY A 253 7.84 -10.20 -21.65
CA GLY A 253 8.77 -10.35 -20.54
C GLY A 253 8.97 -11.80 -20.09
N GLN A 254 8.55 -12.80 -20.89
CA GLN A 254 8.83 -14.21 -20.59
C GLN A 254 10.31 -14.53 -20.76
N VAL A 255 10.78 -15.41 -19.90
CA VAL A 255 12.18 -15.80 -19.77
C VAL A 255 12.34 -17.23 -20.27
N HIS A 256 13.14 -17.43 -21.32
CA HIS A 256 13.35 -18.72 -21.96
C HIS A 256 14.82 -19.15 -21.89
N LEU A 257 15.04 -20.45 -22.01
CA LEU A 257 16.38 -20.97 -22.31
C LEU A 257 16.62 -20.85 -23.82
N ARG A 258 17.77 -20.30 -24.23
CA ARG A 258 18.11 -20.24 -25.64
C ARG A 258 18.15 -21.64 -26.24
N THR A 259 17.57 -21.78 -27.44
CA THR A 259 17.53 -23.02 -28.22
C THR A 259 18.93 -23.63 -28.39
N SER A 260 19.96 -22.81 -28.62
CA SER A 260 21.36 -23.28 -28.75
C SER A 260 21.88 -23.97 -27.50
N PHE A 261 21.49 -23.52 -26.31
CA PHE A 261 21.83 -24.15 -25.03
C PHE A 261 21.03 -25.45 -24.84
N ALA A 262 19.72 -25.41 -25.09
CA ALA A 262 18.82 -26.55 -24.92
C ALA A 262 19.21 -27.77 -25.78
N TYR A 263 19.74 -27.58 -26.98
CA TYR A 263 20.12 -28.71 -27.84
C TYR A 263 21.58 -29.18 -27.69
N ARG A 264 22.49 -28.33 -27.20
CA ARG A 264 23.94 -28.61 -27.25
C ARG A 264 24.48 -29.42 -26.06
N TYR A 265 23.79 -29.41 -24.90
CA TYR A 265 24.31 -30.01 -23.67
C TYR A 265 23.32 -30.97 -22.96
N PRO A 266 22.84 -32.05 -23.60
CA PRO A 266 22.06 -33.07 -22.90
C PRO A 266 22.92 -33.83 -21.87
N SER A 267 22.41 -34.04 -20.66
CA SER A 267 23.09 -34.82 -19.62
C SER A 267 22.15 -35.78 -18.88
N ALA A 268 22.72 -36.82 -18.27
CA ALA A 268 21.96 -37.74 -17.42
C ALA A 268 21.37 -37.04 -16.19
N LYS A 269 22.04 -36.00 -15.66
CA LYS A 269 21.56 -35.18 -14.55
C LYS A 269 20.35 -34.35 -14.94
N ASP A 270 20.35 -33.73 -16.13
CA ASP A 270 19.17 -33.02 -16.64
C ASP A 270 17.98 -33.99 -16.79
N SER A 271 18.21 -35.20 -17.29
CA SER A 271 17.15 -36.21 -17.41
C SER A 271 16.62 -36.70 -16.05
N SER A 272 17.49 -36.84 -15.02
CA SER A 272 17.08 -37.29 -13.68
C SER A 272 16.26 -36.25 -12.91
N LEU A 273 16.39 -34.97 -13.30
CA LEU A 273 15.59 -33.86 -12.77
C LEU A 273 14.22 -33.74 -13.46
N GLY A 274 13.96 -34.49 -14.53
CA GLY A 274 12.67 -34.54 -15.22
C GLY A 274 11.70 -35.62 -14.71
N VAL A 275 10.52 -35.65 -15.29
CA VAL A 275 9.47 -36.67 -15.08
C VAL A 275 9.38 -37.58 -16.30
N SER A 276 9.91 -38.79 -16.18
CA SER A 276 9.97 -39.78 -17.26
C SER A 276 8.59 -40.09 -17.84
N GLY A 277 8.52 -40.26 -19.17
CA GLY A 277 7.27 -40.57 -19.88
C GLY A 277 6.23 -39.43 -19.83
N SER A 278 6.68 -38.18 -19.70
CA SER A 278 5.85 -36.98 -19.74
C SER A 278 6.45 -35.92 -20.69
N ARG A 279 5.73 -34.80 -20.94
CA ARG A 279 6.29 -33.66 -21.69
C ARG A 279 7.46 -33.00 -20.96
N TYR A 280 7.51 -33.12 -19.62
CA TYR A 280 8.52 -32.54 -18.72
C TYR A 280 9.59 -33.56 -18.34
N ASP A 281 10.09 -34.29 -19.33
CA ASP A 281 11.08 -35.37 -19.20
C ASP A 281 12.51 -34.92 -18.82
N THR A 282 12.77 -33.61 -18.73
CA THR A 282 14.07 -33.03 -18.39
C THR A 282 13.93 -31.86 -17.42
N GLY A 283 14.93 -31.66 -16.57
CA GLY A 283 14.96 -30.60 -15.55
C GLY A 283 14.91 -29.21 -16.18
N ARG A 284 15.57 -28.99 -17.31
CA ARG A 284 15.53 -27.70 -18.05
C ARG A 284 14.13 -27.28 -18.48
N LYS A 285 13.25 -28.24 -18.86
CA LYS A 285 11.86 -27.94 -19.21
C LYS A 285 11.05 -27.52 -18.00
N ILE A 286 11.34 -28.10 -16.83
CA ILE A 286 10.71 -27.69 -15.57
C ILE A 286 11.24 -26.32 -15.16
N PHE A 287 12.55 -26.10 -15.23
CA PHE A 287 13.22 -24.83 -14.93
C PHE A 287 12.68 -23.67 -15.77
N GLU A 288 12.48 -23.85 -17.08
CA GLU A 288 11.90 -22.82 -17.95
C GLU A 288 10.47 -22.42 -17.53
N ASN A 289 9.68 -23.36 -17.01
CA ASN A 289 8.36 -23.03 -16.46
C ASN A 289 8.50 -22.25 -15.13
N LEU A 290 9.42 -22.65 -14.26
CA LEU A 290 9.69 -21.95 -13.00
C LEU A 290 10.21 -20.52 -13.20
N LEU A 291 11.05 -20.27 -14.22
CA LEU A 291 11.51 -18.92 -14.58
C LEU A 291 10.35 -17.94 -14.86
N ASN A 292 9.21 -18.47 -15.32
CA ASN A 292 8.01 -17.69 -15.62
C ASN A 292 6.95 -17.79 -14.51
N SER A 293 7.33 -18.26 -13.31
CA SER A 293 6.42 -18.52 -12.19
C SER A 293 5.23 -19.43 -12.57
N ASN A 294 5.44 -20.31 -13.57
CA ASN A 294 4.44 -21.25 -14.04
C ASN A 294 4.73 -22.65 -13.48
N GLN A 295 3.73 -23.29 -12.87
CA GLN A 295 3.80 -24.67 -12.41
C GLN A 295 2.81 -25.54 -13.20
N PRO A 296 3.27 -26.26 -14.23
CA PRO A 296 2.39 -27.03 -15.12
C PRO A 296 1.82 -28.28 -14.47
N THR A 297 0.80 -28.88 -15.10
CA THR A 297 0.15 -30.13 -14.66
C THR A 297 0.25 -31.18 -15.76
N ILE A 298 0.50 -32.44 -15.42
CA ILE A 298 0.60 -33.54 -16.38
C ILE A 298 -0.77 -34.16 -16.58
N THR A 299 -1.20 -34.33 -17.83
CA THR A 299 -2.50 -34.92 -18.18
C THR A 299 -2.34 -36.22 -18.96
N MET A 300 -3.23 -37.18 -18.73
CA MET A 300 -3.39 -38.42 -19.50
C MET A 300 -4.73 -38.43 -20.23
N THR A 301 -4.84 -39.21 -21.31
CA THR A 301 -6.10 -39.41 -22.02
C THR A 301 -6.69 -40.76 -21.64
N VAL A 302 -7.90 -40.76 -21.09
CA VAL A 302 -8.66 -41.95 -20.72
C VAL A 302 -9.91 -42.03 -21.61
N THR A 303 -10.26 -43.24 -22.02
CA THR A 303 -11.43 -43.47 -22.88
C THR A 303 -12.62 -43.89 -22.02
N GLU A 304 -13.65 -43.06 -21.95
CA GLU A 304 -14.96 -43.40 -21.36
C GLU A 304 -15.95 -43.65 -22.52
N GLY A 305 -16.24 -44.92 -22.83
CA GLY A 305 -17.10 -45.29 -23.97
C GLY A 305 -16.45 -44.96 -25.33
N GLU A 306 -17.14 -44.23 -26.21
CA GLU A 306 -16.60 -43.74 -27.49
C GLU A 306 -15.85 -42.39 -27.37
N LYS A 307 -15.87 -41.73 -26.21
CA LYS A 307 -15.28 -40.40 -26.03
C LYS A 307 -13.94 -40.49 -25.31
N LYS A 308 -12.89 -39.94 -25.94
CA LYS A 308 -11.59 -39.69 -25.32
C LYS A 308 -11.70 -38.47 -24.41
N LYS A 309 -11.34 -38.61 -23.15
CA LYS A 309 -11.37 -37.57 -22.13
C LYS A 309 -9.97 -37.37 -21.57
N THR A 310 -9.49 -36.14 -21.56
CA THR A 310 -8.20 -35.80 -20.95
C THR A 310 -8.43 -35.53 -19.46
N ILE A 311 -7.71 -36.25 -18.60
CA ILE A 311 -7.74 -36.10 -17.14
C ILE A 311 -6.33 -35.85 -16.62
N THR A 312 -6.20 -35.27 -15.44
CA THR A 312 -4.90 -35.08 -14.78
C THR A 312 -4.30 -36.43 -14.37
N ASP A 313 -3.02 -36.65 -14.69
CA ASP A 313 -2.23 -37.76 -14.17
C ASP A 313 -1.70 -37.33 -12.78
N LEU A 314 -2.40 -37.77 -11.73
CA LEU A 314 -2.12 -37.37 -10.35
C LEU A 314 -0.73 -37.82 -9.90
N GLU A 315 -0.33 -39.05 -10.22
CA GLU A 315 0.96 -39.61 -9.83
C GLU A 315 2.11 -38.82 -10.47
N LYS A 316 2.09 -38.65 -11.80
CA LYS A 316 3.14 -37.88 -12.48
C LYS A 316 3.14 -36.41 -12.09
N THR A 317 1.98 -35.82 -11.84
CA THR A 317 1.89 -34.43 -11.37
C THR A 317 2.49 -34.28 -9.98
N SER A 318 2.27 -35.22 -9.05
CA SER A 318 2.93 -35.20 -7.74
C SER A 318 4.46 -35.33 -7.87
N VAL A 319 4.95 -36.20 -8.77
CA VAL A 319 6.38 -36.30 -9.05
C VAL A 319 6.93 -35.01 -9.64
N LEU A 320 6.20 -34.37 -10.57
CA LEU A 320 6.57 -33.06 -11.12
C LEU A 320 6.72 -32.01 -10.03
N ARG A 321 5.80 -31.97 -9.05
CA ARG A 321 5.88 -31.03 -7.91
C ARG A 321 7.12 -31.27 -7.05
N ALA A 322 7.44 -32.53 -6.76
CA ALA A 322 8.66 -32.87 -6.04
C ALA A 322 9.92 -32.43 -6.81
N LYS A 323 9.93 -32.55 -8.15
CA LYS A 323 11.04 -32.06 -8.99
C LYS A 323 11.13 -30.54 -9.05
N GLU A 324 10.01 -29.84 -9.10
CA GLU A 324 9.96 -28.37 -9.02
C GLU A 324 10.54 -27.87 -7.69
N GLN A 325 10.11 -28.46 -6.57
CA GLN A 325 10.62 -28.14 -5.24
C GLN A 325 12.13 -28.42 -5.16
N HIS A 326 12.57 -29.58 -5.64
CA HIS A 326 13.98 -29.93 -5.64
C HIS A 326 14.83 -28.95 -6.46
N LEU A 327 14.35 -28.47 -7.61
CA LEU A 327 15.04 -27.43 -8.38
C LEU A 327 15.13 -26.09 -7.63
N GLN A 328 14.08 -25.70 -6.90
CA GLN A 328 14.11 -24.50 -6.06
C GLN A 328 15.13 -24.65 -4.93
N GLU A 329 15.19 -25.82 -4.27
CA GLU A 329 16.18 -26.12 -3.23
C GLU A 329 17.61 -26.06 -3.79
N LEU A 330 17.87 -26.69 -4.95
CA LEU A 330 19.17 -26.62 -5.63
C LEU A 330 19.57 -25.18 -5.98
N PHE A 331 18.61 -24.32 -6.32
CA PHE A 331 18.89 -22.91 -6.59
C PHE A 331 19.26 -22.15 -5.31
N GLN A 332 18.58 -22.41 -4.19
CA GLN A 332 18.95 -21.83 -2.90
C GLN A 332 20.35 -22.28 -2.45
N GLU A 333 20.66 -23.57 -2.60
CA GLU A 333 21.99 -24.12 -2.32
C GLU A 333 23.05 -23.47 -3.20
N PHE A 334 22.80 -23.35 -4.50
CA PHE A 334 23.68 -22.67 -5.46
C PHE A 334 23.96 -21.22 -5.03
N VAL A 335 22.94 -20.44 -4.69
CA VAL A 335 23.14 -19.06 -4.22
C VAL A 335 23.98 -19.05 -2.94
N SER A 336 23.72 -19.96 -2.00
CA SER A 336 24.48 -20.05 -0.74
C SER A 336 25.96 -20.42 -0.94
N GLN A 337 26.29 -21.13 -2.01
CA GLN A 337 27.63 -21.59 -2.33
C GLN A 337 28.53 -20.49 -2.91
N TYR A 338 27.97 -19.56 -3.69
CA TYR A 338 28.73 -18.56 -4.46
C TYR A 338 28.57 -17.13 -3.91
N PRO A 339 29.55 -16.58 -3.17
CA PRO A 339 29.48 -15.22 -2.62
C PRO A 339 29.22 -14.14 -3.68
N GLU A 340 29.80 -14.28 -4.88
CA GLU A 340 29.60 -13.35 -5.99
C GLU A 340 28.14 -13.33 -6.48
N VAL A 341 27.47 -14.49 -6.45
CA VAL A 341 26.04 -14.59 -6.79
C VAL A 341 25.19 -13.93 -5.72
N GLN A 342 25.52 -14.13 -4.44
CA GLN A 342 24.83 -13.48 -3.32
C GLN A 342 24.91 -11.95 -3.44
N GLN A 343 26.11 -11.44 -3.72
CA GLN A 343 26.36 -10.02 -3.89
C GLN A 343 25.53 -9.43 -5.04
N VAL A 344 25.53 -10.09 -6.22
CA VAL A 344 24.76 -9.61 -7.38
C VAL A 344 23.25 -9.61 -7.13
N ILE A 345 22.72 -10.63 -6.46
CA ILE A 345 21.30 -10.69 -6.07
C ILE A 345 20.98 -9.54 -5.09
N GLU A 346 21.79 -9.37 -4.05
CA GLU A 346 21.59 -8.35 -3.03
C GLU A 346 21.68 -6.93 -3.59
N GLU A 347 22.67 -6.66 -4.44
CA GLU A 347 22.84 -5.36 -5.13
C GLU A 347 21.68 -5.07 -6.06
N SER A 348 21.26 -6.05 -6.86
CA SER A 348 20.13 -5.89 -7.79
C SER A 348 18.85 -5.56 -7.03
N TYR A 349 18.60 -6.27 -5.93
CA TYR A 349 17.44 -6.05 -5.09
C TYR A 349 17.46 -4.68 -4.42
N ASN A 350 18.58 -4.27 -3.82
CA ASN A 350 18.69 -2.96 -3.17
C ASN A 350 18.59 -1.81 -4.17
N ARG A 351 19.24 -1.92 -5.33
CA ARG A 351 19.17 -0.93 -6.40
C ARG A 351 17.76 -0.73 -6.94
N LEU A 352 16.98 -1.82 -7.04
CA LEU A 352 15.59 -1.75 -7.51
C LEU A 352 14.66 -1.28 -6.41
N TYR A 353 14.62 -1.95 -5.26
CA TYR A 353 13.54 -1.79 -4.27
C TYR A 353 13.95 -0.97 -3.02
N ASN A 354 15.23 -0.91 -2.67
CA ASN A 354 15.72 -0.20 -1.49
C ASN A 354 16.37 1.15 -1.81
N ARG A 355 15.71 1.96 -2.65
CA ARG A 355 16.28 3.21 -3.16
C ARG A 355 15.62 4.48 -2.64
N THR A 356 14.41 4.37 -2.09
CA THR A 356 13.61 5.55 -1.71
C THR A 356 13.62 5.86 -0.21
N VAL A 357 13.27 7.08 0.16
CA VAL A 357 12.92 7.47 1.54
C VAL A 357 11.53 8.10 1.52
N SER A 358 10.66 7.69 2.45
CA SER A 358 9.31 8.22 2.53
C SER A 358 9.33 9.71 2.83
N ARG A 359 8.50 10.45 2.12
CA ARG A 359 8.38 11.89 2.29
C ARG A 359 7.46 12.22 3.46
N GLU A 360 7.89 13.15 4.30
CA GLU A 360 7.05 13.76 5.32
C GLU A 360 6.42 15.05 4.78
N TYR A 361 5.15 15.24 5.10
CA TYR A 361 4.36 16.40 4.66
C TYR A 361 3.90 17.16 5.90
N ASP A 362 4.15 18.46 5.91
CA ASP A 362 3.76 19.36 7.00
C ASP A 362 2.71 20.36 6.51
N GLY A 363 1.47 20.15 6.96
CA GLY A 363 0.36 21.04 6.66
C GLY A 363 0.08 22.07 7.75
N SER A 364 0.93 22.23 8.78
CA SER A 364 0.65 23.11 9.92
C SER A 364 0.50 24.60 9.56
N HIS A 365 1.06 24.99 8.41
CA HIS A 365 0.95 26.34 7.84
C HIS A 365 -0.19 26.49 6.80
N LEU A 366 -0.95 25.42 6.56
CA LEU A 366 -2.00 25.39 5.56
C LEU A 366 -3.15 26.34 5.91
N VAL A 367 -3.46 27.24 4.99
CA VAL A 367 -4.66 28.09 5.04
C VAL A 367 -5.56 27.73 3.86
N ILE A 368 -6.82 27.40 4.16
CA ILE A 368 -7.83 27.06 3.16
C ILE A 368 -8.94 28.10 3.18
N ASP A 369 -9.14 28.78 2.05
CA ASP A 369 -10.15 29.82 1.94
C ASP A 369 -11.58 29.26 1.96
N GLY A 370 -12.43 29.93 2.75
CA GLY A 370 -13.84 29.60 2.89
C GLY A 370 -14.15 28.50 3.90
N LEU A 371 -13.15 27.92 4.59
CA LEU A 371 -13.39 26.99 5.69
C LEU A 371 -14.15 27.68 6.83
N ALA A 372 -15.20 27.05 7.35
CA ALA A 372 -16.03 27.63 8.40
C ALA A 372 -15.24 27.88 9.71
N GLN A 373 -15.48 29.01 10.37
CA GLN A 373 -14.69 29.45 11.54
C GLN A 373 -14.72 28.49 12.74
N ASN A 374 -15.78 27.71 12.88
CA ASN A 374 -15.96 26.76 13.97
C ASN A 374 -15.37 25.37 13.68
N ILE A 375 -14.60 25.23 12.60
CA ILE A 375 -14.06 23.95 12.12
C ILE A 375 -12.55 24.10 11.97
N SER A 376 -11.82 23.26 12.68
CA SER A 376 -10.36 23.15 12.58
C SER A 376 -10.00 21.79 11.99
N LEU A 377 -8.98 21.79 11.14
CA LEU A 377 -8.37 20.54 10.68
C LEU A 377 -7.52 19.95 11.81
N ARG A 378 -7.35 18.64 11.77
CA ARG A 378 -6.42 17.92 12.63
C ARG A 378 -5.07 17.77 11.94
N PRO A 379 -3.96 17.57 12.66
CA PRO A 379 -2.63 17.47 12.07
C PRO A 379 -2.54 16.46 10.92
N HIS A 380 -3.13 15.26 11.07
CA HIS A 380 -3.13 14.26 9.99
C HIS A 380 -3.93 14.69 8.76
N GLN A 381 -4.97 15.51 8.93
CA GLN A 381 -5.75 16.04 7.81
C GLN A 381 -4.98 17.14 7.09
N GLU A 382 -4.31 18.02 7.84
CA GLU A 382 -3.44 19.07 7.31
C GLU A 382 -2.32 18.46 6.47
N ASN A 383 -1.61 17.47 7.03
CA ASN A 383 -0.52 16.77 6.34
C ASN A 383 -1.00 16.02 5.08
N ALA A 384 -2.17 15.36 5.16
CA ALA A 384 -2.76 14.68 4.01
C ALA A 384 -3.18 15.67 2.91
N ILE A 385 -3.69 16.86 3.27
CA ILE A 385 -4.00 17.91 2.30
C ILE A 385 -2.72 18.44 1.67
N GLN A 386 -1.68 18.72 2.47
CA GLN A 386 -0.38 19.17 1.98
C GLN A 386 0.21 18.18 0.97
N ARG A 387 0.14 16.88 1.28
CA ARG A 387 0.53 15.81 0.35
C ARG A 387 -0.22 15.90 -0.97
N ILE A 388 -1.55 16.04 -0.95
CA ILE A 388 -2.35 16.14 -2.18
C ILE A 388 -1.98 17.39 -2.96
N ILE A 389 -1.69 18.52 -2.32
CA ILE A 389 -1.31 19.76 -2.99
C ILE A 389 0.01 19.58 -3.76
N GLU A 390 1.00 18.96 -3.13
CA GLU A 390 2.34 18.81 -3.70
C GLU A 390 2.44 17.68 -4.72
N GLU A 391 1.86 16.51 -4.41
CA GLU A 391 1.93 15.33 -5.28
C GLU A 391 0.82 15.32 -6.34
N LYS A 392 -0.29 16.06 -6.09
CA LYS A 392 -1.51 16.08 -6.93
C LYS A 392 -2.16 14.72 -7.11
N ARG A 393 -1.79 13.74 -6.29
CA ARG A 393 -2.39 12.40 -6.23
C ARG A 393 -2.23 11.81 -4.83
N ALA A 394 -3.16 10.96 -4.43
CA ALA A 394 -3.04 10.21 -3.18
C ALA A 394 -4.02 9.04 -3.12
N LEU A 395 -3.66 8.01 -2.34
CA LEU A 395 -4.61 7.04 -1.80
C LEU A 395 -4.78 7.29 -0.30
N LEU A 396 -5.87 7.94 0.10
CA LEU A 396 -6.25 8.17 1.49
C LEU A 396 -6.81 6.88 2.10
N ALA A 397 -5.90 6.04 2.58
CA ALA A 397 -6.13 4.80 3.31
C ALA A 397 -6.40 5.08 4.80
N HIS A 398 -7.37 5.95 5.08
CA HIS A 398 -7.68 6.36 6.45
C HIS A 398 -8.87 5.59 7.00
N GLU A 399 -8.85 5.26 8.28
CA GLU A 399 -9.94 4.58 8.95
C GLU A 399 -11.29 5.34 8.89
N VAL A 400 -12.40 4.63 9.09
CA VAL A 400 -13.74 5.23 9.14
C VAL A 400 -13.81 6.26 10.29
N GLY A 401 -14.24 7.47 9.98
CA GLY A 401 -14.36 8.54 10.98
C GLY A 401 -13.11 9.40 11.19
N SER A 402 -12.01 9.13 10.48
CA SER A 402 -10.79 9.97 10.49
C SER A 402 -10.99 11.38 9.92
N GLY A 403 -12.08 11.62 9.18
CA GLY A 403 -12.37 12.88 8.51
C GLY A 403 -12.00 12.95 7.02
N LYS A 404 -11.93 11.80 6.32
CA LYS A 404 -11.65 11.68 4.87
C LYS A 404 -12.36 12.71 3.99
N THR A 405 -13.66 12.93 4.19
CA THR A 405 -14.44 13.90 3.42
C THR A 405 -13.88 15.31 3.54
N LEU A 406 -13.59 15.76 4.77
CA LEU A 406 -13.04 17.09 5.01
C LEU A 406 -11.65 17.25 4.39
N THR A 407 -10.83 16.19 4.44
CA THR A 407 -9.50 16.15 3.80
C THR A 407 -9.60 16.31 2.28
N MET A 408 -10.46 15.53 1.60
CA MET A 408 -10.66 15.63 0.14
C MET A 408 -11.19 17.01 -0.28
N LEU A 409 -12.14 17.56 0.48
CA LEU A 409 -12.71 18.89 0.21
C LEU A 409 -11.68 20.00 0.43
N GLY A 410 -10.93 19.93 1.53
CA GLY A 410 -9.86 20.88 1.82
C GLY A 410 -8.80 20.90 0.72
N ALA A 411 -8.35 19.72 0.29
CA ALA A 411 -7.38 19.60 -0.79
C ALA A 411 -7.91 20.13 -2.13
N GLY A 412 -9.11 19.71 -2.55
CA GLY A 412 -9.66 20.15 -3.84
C GLY A 412 -9.94 21.67 -3.88
N PHE A 413 -10.44 22.25 -2.79
CA PHE A 413 -10.64 23.71 -2.74
C PHE A 413 -9.34 24.49 -2.67
N LYS A 414 -8.32 24.00 -1.96
CA LYS A 414 -7.01 24.64 -1.95
C LYS A 414 -6.34 24.56 -3.32
N LEU A 415 -6.38 23.40 -3.99
CA LEU A 415 -5.89 23.25 -5.36
C LEU A 415 -6.58 24.21 -6.35
N LYS A 416 -7.89 24.43 -6.18
CA LYS A 416 -8.64 25.39 -7.00
C LYS A 416 -8.31 26.85 -6.68
N GLU A 417 -8.16 27.18 -5.40
CA GLU A 417 -7.69 28.50 -4.94
C GLU A 417 -6.33 28.86 -5.56
N LEU A 418 -5.42 27.89 -5.61
CA LEU A 418 -4.08 28.03 -6.20
C LEU A 418 -4.08 28.05 -7.74
N GLY A 419 -5.23 27.87 -8.39
CA GLY A 419 -5.35 27.79 -9.85
C GLY A 419 -4.72 26.53 -10.46
N MET A 420 -4.41 25.52 -9.65
CA MET A 420 -3.87 24.24 -10.13
C MET A 420 -4.94 23.30 -10.66
N VAL A 421 -6.20 23.53 -10.27
CA VAL A 421 -7.37 22.75 -10.66
C VAL A 421 -8.52 23.72 -10.98
N HIS A 422 -9.26 23.45 -12.04
CA HIS A 422 -10.35 24.28 -12.51
C HIS A 422 -11.72 23.65 -12.21
N LYS A 423 -11.90 22.35 -12.44
CA LYS A 423 -13.18 21.63 -12.30
C LYS A 423 -12.97 20.27 -11.60
N PRO A 424 -12.86 20.27 -10.26
CA PRO A 424 -12.73 19.02 -9.51
C PRO A 424 -14.07 18.26 -9.44
N LEU A 425 -14.01 16.95 -9.71
CA LEU A 425 -15.14 16.03 -9.62
C LEU A 425 -14.98 15.08 -8.43
N TYR A 426 -16.03 14.98 -7.62
CA TYR A 426 -16.14 14.09 -6.47
C TYR A 426 -17.12 12.96 -6.79
N VAL A 427 -16.61 11.74 -6.92
CA VAL A 427 -17.40 10.53 -7.11
C VAL A 427 -17.63 9.87 -5.76
N VAL A 428 -18.90 9.73 -5.37
CA VAL A 428 -19.30 9.18 -4.07
C VAL A 428 -20.35 8.09 -4.23
N PRO A 429 -20.54 7.18 -3.26
CA PRO A 429 -21.64 6.23 -3.30
C PRO A 429 -22.98 6.93 -3.54
N SER A 430 -23.80 6.41 -4.47
CA SER A 430 -25.06 7.05 -4.88
C SER A 430 -26.06 7.34 -3.75
N SER A 431 -25.95 6.64 -2.62
CA SER A 431 -26.77 6.90 -1.41
C SER A 431 -26.28 8.07 -0.57
N LEU A 432 -25.03 8.53 -0.76
CA LEU A 432 -24.35 9.55 0.04
C LEU A 432 -24.24 10.91 -0.66
N SER A 433 -24.54 11.03 -1.96
CA SER A 433 -24.34 12.28 -2.71
C SER A 433 -25.00 13.51 -2.09
N ALA A 434 -26.24 13.37 -1.60
CA ALA A 434 -26.96 14.46 -0.94
C ALA A 434 -26.34 14.84 0.40
N GLN A 435 -25.90 13.86 1.19
CA GLN A 435 -25.21 14.09 2.47
C GLN A 435 -23.87 14.78 2.24
N PHE A 436 -23.10 14.32 1.24
CA PHE A 436 -21.83 14.92 0.86
C PHE A 436 -22.01 16.39 0.45
N GLY A 437 -23.06 16.71 -0.32
CA GLY A 437 -23.42 18.09 -0.65
C GLY A 437 -23.74 18.98 0.55
N GLN A 438 -24.43 18.43 1.57
CA GLN A 438 -24.70 19.14 2.82
C GLN A 438 -23.42 19.36 3.64
N GLU A 439 -22.54 18.36 3.68
CA GLU A 439 -21.24 18.47 4.35
C GLU A 439 -20.39 19.57 3.72
N ILE A 440 -20.36 19.70 2.39
CA ILE A 440 -19.66 20.82 1.73
C ILE A 440 -20.24 22.16 2.18
N MET A 441 -21.57 22.33 2.20
CA MET A 441 -22.18 23.60 2.62
C MET A 441 -21.95 23.92 4.10
N LYS A 442 -21.73 22.90 4.93
CA LYS A 442 -21.37 23.04 6.34
C LYS A 442 -19.90 23.46 6.51
N PHE A 443 -18.99 22.85 5.74
CA PHE A 443 -17.55 23.09 5.84
C PHE A 443 -17.11 24.35 5.08
N PHE A 444 -17.69 24.59 3.90
CA PHE A 444 -17.31 25.60 2.93
C PHE A 444 -18.54 26.33 2.34
N PRO A 445 -19.26 27.12 3.16
CA PRO A 445 -20.54 27.75 2.77
C PRO A 445 -20.43 28.77 1.61
N THR A 446 -19.23 29.27 1.31
CA THR A 446 -18.99 30.26 0.24
C THR A 446 -18.82 29.63 -1.15
N LYS A 447 -18.56 28.32 -1.23
CA LYS A 447 -18.19 27.65 -2.48
C LYS A 447 -19.42 27.29 -3.32
N LYS A 448 -19.32 27.47 -4.63
CA LYS A 448 -20.33 27.09 -5.63
C LYS A 448 -20.23 25.60 -5.91
N VAL A 449 -21.20 24.82 -5.46
CA VAL A 449 -21.16 23.36 -5.58
C VAL A 449 -22.32 22.87 -6.42
N PHE A 450 -22.06 21.92 -7.30
CA PHE A 450 -23.09 21.25 -8.09
C PHE A 450 -23.24 19.80 -7.63
N VAL A 451 -24.40 19.46 -7.06
CA VAL A 451 -24.68 18.12 -6.51
C VAL A 451 -25.71 17.41 -7.38
N THR A 452 -25.36 16.24 -7.89
CA THR A 452 -26.25 15.47 -8.76
C THR A 452 -27.36 14.73 -8.00
N THR A 453 -28.53 14.62 -8.64
CA THR A 453 -29.63 13.77 -8.19
C THR A 453 -29.94 12.66 -9.20
N LYS A 454 -30.67 11.63 -8.76
CA LYS A 454 -31.15 10.56 -9.66
C LYS A 454 -32.04 11.08 -10.80
N LYS A 455 -32.72 12.21 -10.62
CA LYS A 455 -33.65 12.80 -11.60
C LYS A 455 -32.91 13.46 -12.77
N ASP A 456 -31.67 13.91 -12.57
CA ASP A 456 -30.87 14.60 -13.58
C ASP A 456 -30.39 13.67 -14.71
N PHE A 457 -30.28 12.36 -14.40
CA PHE A 457 -29.77 11.35 -15.33
C PHE A 457 -30.87 10.59 -16.10
N VAL A 458 -32.13 11.02 -15.96
CA VAL A 458 -33.24 10.58 -16.82
C VAL A 458 -32.96 11.04 -18.25
N LYS A 459 -33.24 10.20 -19.26
CA LYS A 459 -32.83 10.40 -20.66
C LYS A 459 -33.18 11.78 -21.23
N ALA A 460 -34.32 12.35 -20.82
CA ALA A 460 -34.77 13.68 -21.25
C ALA A 460 -33.99 14.85 -20.62
N ARG A 461 -33.43 14.69 -19.41
CA ARG A 461 -32.76 15.76 -18.63
C ARG A 461 -31.23 15.66 -18.65
N ARG A 462 -30.68 14.49 -18.99
CA ARG A 462 -29.23 14.24 -19.04
C ARG A 462 -28.48 15.27 -19.89
N LYS A 463 -29.04 15.67 -21.04
CA LYS A 463 -28.43 16.67 -21.92
C LYS A 463 -28.29 18.04 -21.24
N GLN A 464 -29.35 18.47 -20.55
CA GLN A 464 -29.36 19.73 -19.81
C GLN A 464 -28.39 19.68 -18.63
N PHE A 465 -28.34 18.54 -17.93
CA PHE A 465 -27.41 18.30 -16.83
C PHE A 465 -25.94 18.44 -17.27
N VAL A 466 -25.55 17.75 -18.34
CA VAL A 466 -24.16 17.78 -18.80
C VAL A 466 -23.78 19.18 -19.32
N SER A 467 -24.69 19.85 -20.02
CA SER A 467 -24.46 21.23 -20.46
C SER A 467 -24.26 22.20 -19.28
N ARG A 468 -24.90 21.99 -18.13
CA ARG A 468 -24.66 22.79 -16.92
C ARG A 468 -23.25 22.59 -16.38
N ILE A 469 -22.69 21.38 -16.41
CA ILE A 469 -21.29 21.13 -15.98
C ILE A 469 -20.30 21.86 -16.90
N ILE A 470 -20.54 21.83 -18.21
CA ILE A 470 -19.65 22.49 -19.18
C ILE A 470 -19.67 24.01 -18.98
N THR A 471 -20.87 24.60 -18.92
CA THR A 471 -21.06 26.05 -18.89
C THR A 471 -20.92 26.68 -17.51
N GLY A 472 -21.02 25.89 -16.44
CA GLY A 472 -20.95 26.36 -15.06
C GLY A 472 -19.53 26.43 -14.52
N ASP A 473 -19.22 27.53 -13.84
CA ASP A 473 -18.05 27.68 -13.00
C ASP A 473 -18.39 27.23 -11.56
N TYR A 474 -18.14 25.95 -11.29
CA TYR A 474 -18.36 25.32 -10.00
C TYR A 474 -17.05 25.04 -9.29
N ASP A 475 -16.98 25.34 -7.99
CA ASP A 475 -15.86 25.02 -7.14
C ASP A 475 -15.74 23.51 -6.85
N ALA A 476 -16.86 22.78 -6.88
CA ALA A 476 -16.89 21.33 -6.76
C ALA A 476 -18.12 20.73 -7.47
N ILE A 477 -17.94 19.58 -8.11
CA ILE A 477 -19.03 18.79 -8.71
C ILE A 477 -19.13 17.47 -7.96
N VAL A 478 -20.29 17.11 -7.42
CA VAL A 478 -20.52 15.88 -6.65
C VAL A 478 -21.45 14.95 -7.41
N ILE A 479 -20.93 13.81 -7.85
CA ILE A 479 -21.66 12.79 -8.62
C ILE A 479 -21.74 11.46 -7.89
N GLY A 480 -22.92 10.82 -7.94
CA GLY A 480 -23.04 9.44 -7.48
C GLY A 480 -22.39 8.45 -8.44
N ASP A 481 -21.75 7.41 -7.94
CA ASP A 481 -21.04 6.38 -8.72
C ASP A 481 -21.89 5.75 -9.84
N SER A 482 -23.18 5.47 -9.60
CA SER A 482 -24.10 4.93 -10.63
C SER A 482 -24.47 5.94 -11.72
N GLN A 483 -24.36 7.24 -11.42
CA GLN A 483 -24.55 8.32 -12.37
C GLN A 483 -23.28 8.58 -13.16
N PHE A 484 -22.11 8.48 -12.51
CA PHE A 484 -20.81 8.59 -13.14
C PHE A 484 -20.63 7.55 -14.25
N GLU A 485 -21.04 6.30 -14.02
CA GLU A 485 -21.02 5.21 -15.03
C GLU A 485 -21.87 5.55 -16.29
N LYS A 486 -22.86 6.45 -16.18
CA LYS A 486 -23.74 6.82 -17.29
C LYS A 486 -23.13 7.86 -18.24
N ILE A 487 -21.95 8.39 -17.90
CA ILE A 487 -21.17 9.32 -18.71
C ILE A 487 -20.02 8.52 -19.33
N PRO A 488 -20.13 8.10 -20.61
CA PRO A 488 -19.07 7.32 -21.24
C PRO A 488 -17.87 8.21 -21.62
N VAL A 489 -16.69 7.60 -21.75
CA VAL A 489 -15.57 8.18 -22.51
C VAL A 489 -15.85 8.09 -24.01
N SER A 490 -15.11 8.85 -24.83
CA SER A 490 -15.30 8.85 -26.29
C SER A 490 -15.13 7.46 -26.90
N LYS A 491 -15.82 7.24 -28.03
CA LYS A 491 -15.73 5.98 -28.78
C LYS A 491 -14.29 5.65 -29.17
N GLU A 492 -13.51 6.64 -29.57
CA GLU A 492 -12.09 6.48 -29.91
C GLU A 492 -11.29 5.95 -28.71
N ARG A 493 -11.44 6.53 -27.52
CA ARG A 493 -10.78 6.04 -26.31
C ARG A 493 -11.23 4.64 -25.91
N GLN A 494 -12.52 4.31 -26.04
CA GLN A 494 -12.99 2.94 -25.79
C GLN A 494 -12.34 1.95 -26.77
N MET A 495 -12.17 2.34 -28.04
CA MET A 495 -11.51 1.52 -29.03
C MET A 495 -10.03 1.36 -28.73
N ASN A 496 -9.29 2.44 -28.45
CA ASN A 496 -7.87 2.39 -28.10
C ASN A 496 -7.63 1.52 -26.87
N TYR A 497 -8.44 1.68 -25.82
CA TYR A 497 -8.37 0.82 -24.63
C TYR A 497 -8.54 -0.67 -24.97
N ILE A 498 -9.51 -1.01 -25.82
CA ILE A 498 -9.73 -2.41 -26.25
C ILE A 498 -8.58 -2.89 -27.12
N GLU A 499 -8.05 -2.05 -28.02
CA GLU A 499 -6.92 -2.37 -28.89
C GLU A 499 -5.64 -2.61 -28.09
N ASP A 500 -5.33 -1.78 -27.09
CA ASP A 500 -4.20 -1.98 -26.18
C ASP A 500 -4.30 -3.32 -25.46
N LYS A 501 -5.49 -3.64 -24.92
CA LYS A 501 -5.75 -4.93 -24.25
C LYS A 501 -5.69 -6.10 -25.23
N LEU A 502 -6.13 -5.92 -26.47
CA LEU A 502 -6.01 -6.92 -27.52
C LEU A 502 -4.54 -7.16 -27.89
N ASN A 503 -3.72 -6.11 -27.96
CA ASN A 503 -2.29 -6.24 -28.23
C ASN A 503 -1.62 -7.04 -27.10
N GLU A 504 -1.84 -6.66 -25.83
CA GLU A 504 -1.34 -7.41 -24.66
C GLU A 504 -1.75 -8.90 -24.72
N LEU A 505 -3.02 -9.20 -25.03
CA LEU A 505 -3.52 -10.59 -25.11
C LEU A 505 -3.01 -11.37 -26.34
N ARG A 506 -2.86 -10.71 -27.49
CA ARG A 506 -2.33 -11.31 -28.73
C ARG A 506 -0.86 -11.64 -28.57
N GLU A 507 -0.13 -10.81 -27.86
CA GLU A 507 1.26 -11.06 -27.47
C GLU A 507 1.35 -12.32 -26.60
N ILE A 508 0.55 -12.41 -25.53
CA ILE A 508 0.46 -13.62 -24.69
C ILE A 508 0.08 -14.86 -25.52
N LYS A 509 -0.90 -14.74 -26.42
CA LYS A 509 -1.36 -15.85 -27.26
C LYS A 509 -0.25 -16.38 -28.17
N THR A 510 0.49 -15.48 -28.82
CA THR A 510 1.49 -15.83 -29.84
C THR A 510 2.69 -16.55 -29.23
N HIS A 511 3.05 -16.20 -27.99
CA HIS A 511 4.28 -16.65 -27.34
C HIS A 511 4.05 -17.69 -26.24
N SER A 512 2.81 -17.97 -25.82
CA SER A 512 2.53 -19.01 -24.82
C SER A 512 2.42 -20.40 -25.44
N GLU A 513 3.25 -21.36 -24.96
CA GLU A 513 3.09 -22.78 -25.29
C GLU A 513 2.00 -23.49 -24.45
N ASN A 514 1.40 -22.80 -23.49
CA ASN A 514 0.38 -23.35 -22.62
C ASN A 514 -0.99 -23.31 -23.30
N LYS A 515 -1.47 -24.48 -23.75
CA LYS A 515 -2.78 -24.62 -24.42
C LYS A 515 -3.94 -24.01 -23.62
N TYR A 516 -3.88 -24.00 -22.29
CA TYR A 516 -4.93 -23.40 -21.46
C TYR A 516 -4.87 -21.88 -21.50
N THR A 517 -3.70 -21.28 -21.24
CA THR A 517 -3.47 -19.83 -21.34
C THR A 517 -3.80 -19.31 -22.75
N VAL A 518 -3.38 -20.03 -23.79
CA VAL A 518 -3.72 -19.73 -25.19
C VAL A 518 -5.23 -19.75 -25.40
N LYS A 519 -5.94 -20.75 -24.90
CA LYS A 519 -7.40 -20.85 -25.04
C LYS A 519 -8.14 -19.75 -24.27
N GLU A 520 -7.66 -19.38 -23.09
CA GLU A 520 -8.22 -18.26 -22.30
C GLU A 520 -7.96 -16.91 -22.97
N ALA A 521 -6.75 -16.71 -23.51
CA ALA A 521 -6.41 -15.54 -24.31
C ALA A 521 -7.28 -15.49 -25.57
N GLU A 522 -7.51 -16.61 -26.27
CA GLU A 522 -8.39 -16.70 -27.43
C GLU A 522 -9.84 -16.33 -27.11
N GLN A 523 -10.37 -16.82 -25.99
CA GLN A 523 -11.72 -16.45 -25.54
C GLN A 523 -11.81 -14.95 -25.21
N SER A 524 -10.78 -14.40 -24.57
CA SER A 524 -10.73 -12.99 -24.22
C SER A 524 -10.58 -12.09 -25.45
N ILE A 525 -9.69 -12.47 -26.38
CA ILE A 525 -9.51 -11.83 -27.69
C ILE A 525 -10.82 -11.84 -28.46
N SER A 526 -11.48 -12.99 -28.60
CA SER A 526 -12.76 -13.08 -29.31
C SER A 526 -13.85 -12.22 -28.65
N GLY A 527 -13.87 -12.16 -27.32
CA GLY A 527 -14.78 -11.29 -26.56
C GLY A 527 -14.54 -9.81 -26.82
N LEU A 528 -13.27 -9.37 -26.78
CA LEU A 528 -12.86 -7.99 -27.03
C LEU A 528 -13.03 -7.60 -28.51
N GLU A 529 -12.69 -8.47 -29.46
CA GLU A 529 -12.92 -8.25 -30.90
C GLU A 529 -14.41 -8.08 -31.19
N LYS A 530 -15.27 -8.89 -30.56
CA LYS A 530 -16.72 -8.72 -30.67
C LYS A 530 -17.17 -7.38 -30.09
N GLN A 531 -16.63 -6.96 -28.94
CA GLN A 531 -16.93 -5.64 -28.37
C GLN A 531 -16.46 -4.50 -29.28
N LEU A 532 -15.27 -4.64 -29.88
CA LEU A 532 -14.72 -3.68 -30.83
C LEU A 532 -15.59 -3.58 -32.09
N GLU A 533 -16.00 -4.72 -32.66
CA GLU A 533 -16.94 -4.76 -33.79
C GLU A 533 -18.29 -4.11 -33.44
N GLU A 534 -18.85 -4.40 -32.26
CA GLU A 534 -20.09 -3.79 -31.79
C GLU A 534 -19.93 -2.27 -31.67
N LEU A 535 -18.84 -1.79 -31.08
CA LEU A 535 -18.53 -0.36 -30.97
C LEU A 535 -18.38 0.29 -32.36
N GLN A 536 -17.69 -0.35 -33.30
CA GLN A 536 -17.52 0.14 -34.66
C GLN A 536 -18.85 0.25 -35.41
N ARG A 537 -19.72 -0.77 -35.32
CA ARG A 537 -21.03 -0.83 -36.01
C ARG A 537 -22.03 0.20 -35.49
N PHE A 538 -22.02 0.48 -34.20
CA PHE A 538 -22.92 1.47 -33.61
C PHE A 538 -22.29 2.86 -33.62
N ASN A 539 -22.77 3.73 -34.51
CA ASN A 539 -22.64 5.18 -34.31
C ASN A 539 -23.74 5.63 -33.35
N ARG A 540 -23.50 5.46 -32.06
CA ARG A 540 -24.19 6.28 -31.07
C ARG A 540 -23.44 7.60 -31.04
N ASP A 541 -24.03 8.64 -31.60
CA ASP A 541 -23.63 10.01 -31.26
C ASP A 541 -23.85 10.19 -29.76
N SER A 542 -22.78 9.96 -29.01
CA SER A 542 -22.62 10.39 -27.64
C SER A 542 -22.54 11.92 -27.69
N PHE A 543 -23.64 12.60 -27.38
CA PHE A 543 -23.70 14.06 -27.56
C PHE A 543 -22.61 14.79 -26.74
N ILE A 544 -22.19 14.22 -25.60
CA ILE A 544 -21.10 14.74 -24.75
C ILE A 544 -20.41 13.56 -24.04
N ASP A 545 -19.12 13.38 -24.29
CA ASP A 545 -18.22 12.41 -23.64
C ASP A 545 -17.60 12.98 -22.35
N PHE A 546 -16.99 12.11 -21.54
CA PHE A 546 -16.34 12.50 -20.29
C PHE A 546 -15.27 13.59 -20.49
N GLU A 547 -14.44 13.47 -21.53
CA GLU A 547 -13.39 14.45 -21.85
C GLU A 547 -13.95 15.87 -22.08
N ASN A 548 -15.14 15.95 -22.67
CA ASN A 548 -15.79 17.21 -23.01
C ASN A 548 -16.37 17.96 -21.79
N LEU A 549 -16.36 17.33 -20.60
CA LEU A 549 -16.79 17.98 -19.37
C LEU A 549 -15.78 19.02 -18.87
N GLY A 550 -14.51 18.88 -19.27
CA GLY A 550 -13.40 19.68 -18.78
C GLY A 550 -13.05 19.39 -17.32
N ILE A 551 -13.26 18.14 -16.87
CA ILE A 551 -12.83 17.69 -15.54
C ILE A 551 -11.34 17.44 -15.58
N ASP A 552 -10.60 18.08 -14.67
CA ASP A 552 -9.14 18.03 -14.60
C ASP A 552 -8.63 17.43 -13.28
N PHE A 553 -9.51 17.09 -12.34
CA PHE A 553 -9.13 16.42 -11.10
C PHE A 553 -10.26 15.52 -10.57
N LEU A 554 -9.92 14.30 -10.14
CA LEU A 554 -10.88 13.30 -9.68
C LEU A 554 -10.64 12.91 -8.23
N PHE A 555 -11.65 13.09 -7.39
CA PHE A 555 -11.73 12.53 -6.04
C PHE A 555 -12.73 11.38 -6.03
N VAL A 556 -12.35 10.22 -5.51
CA VAL A 556 -13.22 9.03 -5.41
C VAL A 556 -13.31 8.57 -3.97
N ASP A 557 -14.50 8.67 -3.39
CA ASP A 557 -14.81 8.14 -2.06
C ASP A 557 -15.24 6.67 -2.13
N GLU A 558 -14.96 5.91 -1.09
CA GLU A 558 -15.15 4.45 -1.01
C GLU A 558 -14.56 3.72 -2.23
N ALA A 559 -13.31 4.05 -2.57
CA ALA A 559 -12.60 3.54 -3.74
C ALA A 559 -12.49 2.00 -3.79
N HIS A 560 -12.63 1.32 -2.65
CA HIS A 560 -12.68 -0.15 -2.58
C HIS A 560 -13.82 -0.77 -3.41
N HIS A 561 -14.83 0.00 -3.83
CA HIS A 561 -15.83 -0.46 -4.79
C HIS A 561 -15.29 -0.69 -6.21
N PHE A 562 -14.12 -0.13 -6.56
CA PHE A 562 -13.54 -0.15 -7.91
C PHE A 562 -12.32 -1.09 -8.06
N LYS A 563 -12.12 -2.03 -7.12
CA LYS A 563 -10.94 -2.92 -7.02
C LYS A 563 -10.94 -4.18 -7.90
N ASN A 564 -12.08 -4.53 -8.50
CA ASN A 564 -12.26 -5.78 -9.26
C ASN A 564 -11.97 -5.58 -10.77
N ILE A 565 -10.70 -5.57 -11.15
CA ILE A 565 -10.24 -5.64 -12.55
C ILE A 565 -9.43 -6.93 -12.70
N ARG A 566 -9.78 -7.77 -13.70
CA ARG A 566 -8.97 -8.96 -14.01
C ARG A 566 -7.62 -8.50 -14.55
N PRO A 567 -6.48 -8.79 -13.89
CA PRO A 567 -5.18 -8.51 -14.46
C PRO A 567 -4.95 -9.40 -15.69
N ILE A 568 -4.27 -8.86 -16.69
CA ILE A 568 -3.76 -9.65 -17.81
C ILE A 568 -2.52 -10.39 -17.32
N THR A 569 -2.54 -11.73 -17.42
CA THR A 569 -1.54 -12.61 -16.81
C THR A 569 -1.34 -13.89 -17.61
N GLY A 570 -0.09 -14.35 -17.70
CA GLY A 570 0.28 -15.64 -18.28
C GLY A 570 0.17 -16.82 -17.30
N LEU A 571 -0.04 -16.53 -16.00
CA LEU A 571 -0.04 -17.52 -14.90
C LEU A 571 -1.22 -18.52 -14.99
N GLY A 572 -2.25 -18.18 -15.77
CA GLY A 572 -3.49 -18.94 -15.93
C GLY A 572 -4.46 -18.70 -14.78
N ASN A 573 -5.39 -19.64 -14.57
CA ASN A 573 -6.39 -19.55 -13.51
C ASN A 573 -5.78 -19.92 -12.15
N VAL A 574 -5.41 -18.90 -11.38
CA VAL A 574 -4.86 -19.00 -10.02
C VAL A 574 -5.92 -18.52 -9.03
N ALA A 575 -6.25 -19.34 -8.03
CA ALA A 575 -7.11 -18.91 -6.94
C ALA A 575 -6.42 -17.80 -6.14
N GLY A 576 -7.18 -16.79 -5.69
CA GLY A 576 -6.68 -15.54 -5.15
C GLY A 576 -6.50 -14.43 -6.20
N ILE A 577 -6.59 -14.73 -7.49
CA ILE A 577 -6.53 -13.73 -8.57
C ILE A 577 -7.93 -13.51 -9.14
N THR A 578 -8.33 -12.24 -9.25
CA THR A 578 -9.66 -11.87 -9.76
C THR A 578 -9.85 -12.33 -11.20
N ASN A 579 -10.78 -13.26 -11.43
CA ASN A 579 -11.08 -13.82 -12.75
C ASN A 579 -12.20 -13.10 -13.52
N THR A 580 -12.82 -12.08 -12.91
CA THR A 580 -13.94 -11.34 -13.50
C THR A 580 -13.68 -9.85 -13.49
N THR A 581 -13.97 -9.18 -14.59
CA THR A 581 -13.85 -7.73 -14.69
C THR A 581 -15.21 -7.08 -14.57
N SER A 582 -15.37 -6.18 -13.61
CA SER A 582 -16.59 -5.36 -13.48
C SER A 582 -16.60 -4.26 -14.54
N LYS A 583 -17.72 -4.11 -15.28
CA LYS A 583 -17.90 -3.02 -16.25
C LYS A 583 -17.69 -1.63 -15.64
N LYS A 584 -18.17 -1.44 -14.40
CA LYS A 584 -18.01 -0.21 -13.63
C LYS A 584 -16.52 0.12 -13.37
N ASN A 585 -15.67 -0.89 -13.23
CA ASN A 585 -14.26 -0.69 -12.91
C ASN A 585 -13.45 -0.40 -14.17
N VAL A 586 -13.79 -1.02 -15.31
CA VAL A 586 -13.24 -0.64 -16.62
C VAL A 586 -13.59 0.80 -16.96
N ASP A 587 -14.85 1.21 -16.72
CA ASP A 587 -15.27 2.60 -16.91
C ASP A 587 -14.48 3.59 -16.02
N MET A 588 -14.21 3.22 -14.77
CA MET A 588 -13.34 4.01 -13.88
C MET A 588 -11.90 4.06 -14.39
N GLU A 589 -11.33 2.93 -14.80
CA GLU A 589 -9.96 2.85 -15.33
C GLU A 589 -9.78 3.73 -16.56
N MET A 590 -10.68 3.67 -17.54
CA MET A 590 -10.60 4.51 -18.74
C MET A 590 -10.62 6.01 -18.41
N LYS A 591 -11.44 6.44 -17.43
CA LYS A 591 -11.54 7.85 -17.03
C LYS A 591 -10.35 8.31 -16.21
N VAL A 592 -9.85 7.45 -15.32
CA VAL A 592 -8.62 7.71 -14.56
C VAL A 592 -7.44 7.88 -15.52
N ARG A 593 -7.30 6.98 -16.51
CA ARG A 593 -6.23 7.06 -17.51
C ARG A 593 -6.32 8.31 -18.37
N GLN A 594 -7.53 8.71 -18.77
CA GLN A 594 -7.72 9.95 -19.54
C GLN A 594 -7.19 11.18 -18.79
N ILE A 595 -7.51 11.34 -17.50
CA ILE A 595 -7.00 12.46 -16.69
C ILE A 595 -5.48 12.33 -16.53
N GLN A 596 -4.97 11.13 -16.27
CA GLN A 596 -3.54 10.90 -16.04
C GLN A 596 -2.66 11.17 -17.26
N GLU A 597 -3.13 10.84 -18.46
CA GLU A 597 -2.41 11.12 -19.73
C GLU A 597 -2.21 12.63 -19.95
N GLU A 598 -3.15 13.45 -19.50
CA GLU A 598 -3.11 14.91 -19.62
C GLU A 598 -2.30 15.58 -18.49
N HIS A 599 -1.97 14.83 -17.42
CA HIS A 599 -1.43 15.37 -16.18
C HIS A 599 -0.28 14.54 -15.58
N ASP A 600 0.52 13.86 -16.42
CA ASP A 600 1.74 13.14 -15.99
C ASP A 600 1.47 12.15 -14.84
N TYR A 601 0.44 11.31 -15.00
CA TYR A 601 0.01 10.30 -14.01
C TYR A 601 -0.48 10.85 -12.66
N LYS A 602 -0.86 12.13 -12.60
CA LYS A 602 -1.41 12.82 -11.41
C LYS A 602 -2.91 13.10 -11.54
N ASN A 603 -3.42 13.91 -10.62
CA ASN A 603 -4.78 14.45 -10.53
C ASN A 603 -5.87 13.45 -10.13
N ILE A 604 -5.46 12.39 -9.42
CA ILE A 604 -6.36 11.34 -8.93
C ILE A 604 -6.16 11.15 -7.42
N VAL A 605 -7.25 11.28 -6.66
CA VAL A 605 -7.27 11.00 -5.23
C VAL A 605 -8.35 9.96 -4.93
N PHE A 606 -7.94 8.81 -4.42
CA PHE A 606 -8.84 7.77 -3.94
C PHE A 606 -8.89 7.80 -2.42
N ALA A 607 -10.06 7.54 -1.83
CA ALA A 607 -10.24 7.46 -0.39
C ALA A 607 -10.98 6.18 0.00
N THR A 608 -10.47 5.47 1.01
CA THR A 608 -11.09 4.22 1.48
C THR A 608 -10.67 3.91 2.91
N GLY A 609 -11.60 3.38 3.71
CA GLY A 609 -11.30 2.83 5.04
C GLY A 609 -10.68 1.44 5.02
N THR A 610 -10.78 0.75 3.88
CA THR A 610 -10.34 -0.64 3.69
C THR A 610 -9.52 -0.72 2.41
N PRO A 611 -8.26 -0.29 2.45
CA PRO A 611 -7.39 -0.22 1.27
C PRO A 611 -6.99 -1.59 0.73
N VAL A 612 -6.87 -2.58 1.61
CA VAL A 612 -6.70 -3.99 1.26
C VAL A 612 -7.85 -4.74 1.90
N SER A 613 -8.65 -5.42 1.07
CA SER A 613 -9.81 -6.16 1.56
C SER A 613 -9.55 -7.65 1.59
N ASN A 614 -9.21 -8.28 0.45
CA ASN A 614 -9.17 -9.75 0.37
C ASN A 614 -8.14 -10.35 -0.60
N SER A 615 -7.60 -9.63 -1.59
CA SER A 615 -6.70 -10.27 -2.56
C SER A 615 -5.60 -9.38 -3.09
N ILE A 616 -4.55 -10.03 -3.55
CA ILE A 616 -3.38 -9.38 -4.13
C ILE A 616 -3.68 -8.56 -5.39
N SER A 617 -4.62 -9.04 -6.18
CA SER A 617 -5.08 -8.33 -7.37
C SER A 617 -5.74 -7.00 -7.03
N GLU A 618 -6.36 -6.87 -5.85
CA GLU A 618 -6.97 -5.60 -5.40
C GLU A 618 -5.89 -4.56 -5.06
N LEU A 619 -4.83 -4.96 -4.35
CA LEU A 619 -3.72 -4.08 -4.01
C LEU A 619 -3.00 -3.59 -5.27
N TYR A 620 -2.66 -4.51 -6.17
CA TYR A 620 -2.07 -4.16 -7.46
C TYR A 620 -2.99 -3.24 -8.27
N THR A 621 -4.29 -3.51 -8.31
CA THR A 621 -5.27 -2.67 -9.01
C THR A 621 -5.29 -1.24 -8.45
N MET A 622 -5.26 -1.08 -7.12
CA MET A 622 -5.20 0.23 -6.47
C MET A 622 -3.89 0.97 -6.78
N MET A 623 -2.76 0.27 -6.75
CA MET A 623 -1.47 0.84 -7.16
C MET A 623 -1.50 1.25 -8.64
N ASN A 624 -2.07 0.41 -9.50
CA ASN A 624 -2.18 0.70 -10.92
C ASN A 624 -3.07 1.90 -11.21
N TYR A 625 -4.15 2.14 -10.46
CA TYR A 625 -4.95 3.36 -10.58
C TYR A 625 -4.15 4.61 -10.25
N ILE A 626 -3.41 4.61 -9.13
CA ILE A 626 -2.83 5.84 -8.56
C ILE A 626 -1.39 6.10 -9.02
N GLN A 627 -0.61 5.05 -9.24
CA GLN A 627 0.84 5.14 -9.43
C GLN A 627 1.41 4.18 -10.51
N PRO A 628 0.87 4.16 -11.74
CA PRO A 628 1.38 3.30 -12.80
C PRO A 628 2.84 3.61 -13.20
N ASP A 629 3.25 4.88 -13.13
CA ASP A 629 4.63 5.35 -13.33
C ASP A 629 5.60 4.79 -12.28
N ILE A 630 5.18 4.71 -11.01
CA ILE A 630 5.99 4.15 -9.93
C ILE A 630 6.16 2.65 -10.14
N LEU A 631 5.09 1.93 -10.49
CA LEU A 631 5.18 0.50 -10.81
C LEU A 631 6.19 0.23 -11.93
N LYS A 632 6.19 1.07 -12.98
CA LYS A 632 7.14 0.97 -14.09
C LYS A 632 8.58 1.25 -13.67
N ARG A 633 8.81 2.25 -12.81
CA ARG A 633 10.15 2.56 -12.25
C ARG A 633 10.75 1.36 -11.50
N TYR A 634 9.90 0.62 -10.78
CA TYR A 634 10.29 -0.59 -10.05
C TYR A 634 10.26 -1.88 -10.90
N GLN A 635 9.98 -1.78 -12.21
CA GLN A 635 9.88 -2.91 -13.14
C GLN A 635 8.80 -3.95 -12.76
N VAL A 636 7.71 -3.47 -12.17
CA VAL A 636 6.57 -4.26 -11.68
C VAL A 636 5.23 -3.70 -12.17
N ASP A 637 5.22 -3.04 -13.32
CA ASP A 637 4.04 -2.54 -14.04
C ASP A 637 3.23 -3.63 -14.75
N TYR A 638 3.79 -4.84 -14.86
CA TYR A 638 3.05 -6.04 -15.23
C TYR A 638 2.72 -6.87 -13.98
N PHE A 639 1.49 -7.37 -13.93
CA PHE A 639 1.02 -8.17 -12.79
C PHE A 639 1.92 -9.39 -12.51
N ASP A 640 2.41 -10.08 -13.54
CA ASP A 640 3.28 -11.25 -13.38
C ASP A 640 4.66 -10.88 -12.82
N SER A 641 5.21 -9.71 -13.20
CA SER A 641 6.49 -9.21 -12.65
C SER A 641 6.32 -8.79 -11.20
N TRP A 642 5.19 -8.14 -10.90
CA TRP A 642 4.82 -7.75 -9.55
C TRP A 642 4.63 -8.99 -8.65
N VAL A 643 3.95 -10.06 -9.14
CA VAL A 643 3.82 -11.33 -8.41
C VAL A 643 5.18 -12.02 -8.25
N GLY A 644 6.06 -11.97 -9.26
CA GLY A 644 7.42 -12.53 -9.15
C GLY A 644 8.30 -11.84 -8.09
N ALA A 645 8.03 -10.56 -7.78
CA ALA A 645 8.75 -9.79 -6.78
C ALA A 645 8.18 -9.94 -5.36
N PHE A 646 6.84 -9.95 -5.24
CA PHE A 646 6.15 -9.82 -3.95
C PHE A 646 5.23 -10.98 -3.60
N GLY A 647 5.20 -12.04 -4.42
CA GLY A 647 4.22 -13.11 -4.28
C GLY A 647 4.71 -14.53 -4.47
N GLU A 648 4.04 -15.44 -3.79
CA GLU A 648 4.26 -16.88 -3.89
C GLU A 648 3.01 -17.62 -4.33
N ILE A 649 3.13 -18.33 -5.46
CA ILE A 649 2.10 -19.24 -5.95
C ILE A 649 2.53 -20.67 -5.66
N GLN A 650 1.62 -21.46 -5.10
CA GLN A 650 1.78 -22.88 -4.87
C GLN A 650 0.59 -23.63 -5.47
N ASN A 651 0.83 -24.84 -5.97
CA ASN A 651 -0.26 -25.77 -6.26
C ASN A 651 -0.63 -26.58 -5.03
N SER A 652 -1.91 -26.54 -4.66
CA SER A 652 -2.51 -27.45 -3.69
C SER A 652 -3.41 -28.47 -4.38
N MET A 653 -3.44 -29.69 -3.83
CA MET A 653 -4.42 -30.70 -4.22
C MET A 653 -5.73 -30.40 -3.49
N GLU A 654 -6.78 -30.11 -4.24
CA GLU A 654 -8.06 -29.70 -3.67
C GLU A 654 -9.18 -30.57 -4.18
N LEU A 655 -10.16 -30.81 -3.32
CA LEU A 655 -11.43 -31.35 -3.76
C LEU A 655 -12.12 -30.29 -4.65
N ALA A 656 -12.52 -30.69 -5.85
CA ALA A 656 -13.31 -29.82 -6.71
C ALA A 656 -14.58 -29.35 -5.96
N PRO A 657 -15.16 -28.18 -6.27
CA PRO A 657 -16.42 -27.73 -5.67
C PRO A 657 -17.55 -28.75 -5.81
N THR A 658 -17.42 -29.61 -6.82
CA THR A 658 -18.32 -30.71 -7.11
C THR A 658 -18.15 -31.92 -6.18
N GLY A 659 -17.01 -32.07 -5.50
CA GLY A 659 -16.73 -33.19 -4.60
C GLY A 659 -16.21 -34.45 -5.28
N ASP A 660 -16.53 -34.65 -6.55
CA ASP A 660 -16.26 -35.90 -7.28
C ASP A 660 -14.76 -36.20 -7.52
N LYS A 661 -13.87 -35.19 -7.47
CA LYS A 661 -12.46 -35.32 -7.86
C LYS A 661 -11.53 -34.39 -7.10
N TYR A 662 -10.33 -34.89 -6.79
CA TYR A 662 -9.20 -34.04 -6.47
C TYR A 662 -8.61 -33.44 -7.74
N GLN A 663 -8.38 -32.13 -7.72
CA GLN A 663 -7.79 -31.39 -8.81
C GLN A 663 -6.65 -30.53 -8.26
N PRO A 664 -5.47 -30.54 -8.90
CA PRO A 664 -4.43 -29.58 -8.57
C PRO A 664 -4.94 -28.19 -8.92
N LYS A 665 -4.93 -27.28 -7.96
CA LYS A 665 -5.31 -25.89 -8.14
C LYS A 665 -4.14 -25.01 -7.75
N LYS A 666 -3.79 -24.08 -8.64
CA LYS A 666 -2.84 -23.03 -8.33
C LYS A 666 -3.51 -22.06 -7.37
N ARG A 667 -2.84 -21.74 -6.27
CA ARG A 667 -3.23 -20.68 -5.35
C ARG A 667 -2.09 -19.71 -5.13
N PHE A 668 -2.44 -18.47 -4.95
CA PHE A 668 -1.55 -17.55 -4.29
C PHE A 668 -1.49 -17.93 -2.78
N LYS A 669 -0.29 -18.20 -2.27
CA LYS A 669 -0.02 -18.72 -0.93
C LYS A 669 0.36 -17.64 0.06
N LYS A 670 1.35 -16.79 -0.29
CA LYS A 670 1.89 -15.76 0.61
C LYS A 670 2.46 -14.57 -0.14
N PHE A 671 2.34 -13.40 0.47
CA PHE A 671 3.13 -12.22 0.15
C PHE A 671 4.54 -12.39 0.70
N VAL A 672 5.51 -11.87 -0.02
CA VAL A 672 6.92 -11.87 0.36
C VAL A 672 7.49 -10.48 0.11
N ASN A 673 8.60 -10.14 0.77
CA ASN A 673 9.22 -8.82 0.67
C ASN A 673 8.28 -7.65 0.99
N LEU A 674 7.43 -7.84 2.00
CA LEU A 674 6.39 -6.88 2.39
C LEU A 674 6.89 -5.48 2.75
N PRO A 675 8.02 -5.28 3.46
CA PRO A 675 8.49 -3.93 3.78
C PRO A 675 8.75 -3.11 2.53
N GLU A 676 9.34 -3.74 1.51
CA GLU A 676 9.64 -3.09 0.23
C GLU A 676 8.36 -2.82 -0.58
N LEU A 677 7.43 -3.79 -0.62
CA LEU A 677 6.11 -3.56 -1.23
C LEU A 677 5.38 -2.38 -0.57
N MET A 678 5.38 -2.32 0.76
CA MET A 678 4.70 -1.27 1.50
C MET A 678 5.38 0.09 1.35
N LYS A 679 6.71 0.11 1.17
CA LYS A 679 7.45 1.33 0.85
C LYS A 679 7.00 1.89 -0.50
N ILE A 680 6.89 1.04 -1.53
CA ILE A 680 6.37 1.41 -2.86
C ILE A 680 4.91 1.86 -2.77
N TYR A 681 4.09 1.16 -1.98
CA TYR A 681 2.69 1.52 -1.78
C TYR A 681 2.53 2.89 -1.09
N LYS A 682 3.33 3.17 -0.07
CA LYS A 682 3.31 4.41 0.72
C LYS A 682 3.80 5.64 -0.04
N GLU A 683 4.42 5.50 -1.21
CA GLU A 683 4.79 6.66 -2.04
C GLU A 683 3.58 7.48 -2.47
N THR A 684 2.42 6.85 -2.69
CA THR A 684 1.16 7.56 -2.95
C THR A 684 0.06 7.29 -1.91
N ALA A 685 0.16 6.21 -1.15
CA ALA A 685 -0.79 5.94 -0.06
C ALA A 685 -0.45 6.70 1.23
N ASP A 686 -1.45 7.37 1.80
CA ASP A 686 -1.42 7.91 3.16
C ASP A 686 -2.28 7.02 4.05
N ILE A 687 -1.63 6.33 4.99
CA ILE A 687 -2.25 5.32 5.85
C ILE A 687 -2.46 5.92 7.24
N GLN A 688 -3.71 5.91 7.70
CA GLN A 688 -4.09 6.44 9.02
C GLN A 688 -5.01 5.43 9.72
N THR A 689 -4.47 4.69 10.69
CA THR A 689 -5.22 3.72 11.51
C THR A 689 -5.65 4.34 12.85
N GLN A 690 -6.63 3.75 13.53
CA GLN A 690 -7.11 4.23 14.83
C GLN A 690 -6.00 4.27 15.88
N ASP A 691 -5.03 3.36 15.86
CA ASP A 691 -3.90 3.39 16.80
C ASP A 691 -2.87 4.50 16.49
N MET A 692 -2.94 5.12 15.32
CA MET A 692 -2.15 6.30 14.96
C MET A 692 -2.86 7.61 15.32
N LEU A 693 -4.18 7.55 15.54
CA LEU A 693 -5.02 8.73 15.68
C LEU A 693 -5.67 8.77 17.08
N ASP A 694 -5.42 9.83 17.85
CA ASP A 694 -6.12 10.07 19.11
C ASP A 694 -7.54 10.63 18.85
N LEU A 695 -8.40 9.80 18.25
CA LEU A 695 -9.76 10.19 17.91
C LEU A 695 -10.65 10.17 19.16
N PRO A 696 -11.57 11.15 19.32
CA PRO A 696 -12.55 11.14 20.40
C PRO A 696 -13.67 10.14 20.10
N VAL A 697 -13.33 8.85 20.10
CA VAL A 697 -14.25 7.71 19.94
C VAL A 697 -14.42 7.00 21.28
N PRO A 698 -15.55 6.31 21.50
CA PRO A 698 -15.74 5.55 22.73
C PRO A 698 -14.75 4.39 22.85
N GLU A 699 -14.41 4.04 24.10
CA GLU A 699 -13.68 2.81 24.41
C GLU A 699 -14.60 1.60 24.15
N ALA A 700 -14.13 0.63 23.38
CA ALA A 700 -14.93 -0.52 22.98
C ALA A 700 -14.48 -1.80 23.70
N HIS A 701 -15.41 -2.45 24.40
CA HIS A 701 -15.19 -3.74 25.04
C HIS A 701 -15.71 -4.86 24.14
N ILE A 702 -14.81 -5.74 23.70
CA ILE A 702 -15.19 -6.94 22.93
C ILE A 702 -15.53 -8.05 23.92
N ILE A 703 -16.78 -8.52 23.88
CA ILE A 703 -17.32 -9.51 24.82
C ILE A 703 -17.70 -10.77 24.04
N PRO A 704 -16.92 -11.85 24.12
CA PRO A 704 -17.31 -13.15 23.56
C PRO A 704 -18.39 -13.80 24.43
N ILE A 705 -19.49 -14.22 23.80
CA ILE A 705 -20.57 -14.98 24.44
C ILE A 705 -20.58 -16.37 23.83
N GLU A 706 -20.26 -17.35 24.65
CA GLU A 706 -20.13 -18.74 24.23
C GLU A 706 -21.45 -19.50 24.43
N SER A 707 -21.88 -20.21 23.39
CA SER A 707 -23.04 -21.11 23.40
C SER A 707 -22.57 -22.55 23.20
N GLU A 708 -23.08 -23.47 24.00
CA GLU A 708 -22.87 -24.91 23.81
C GLU A 708 -23.82 -25.46 22.74
N LEU A 709 -23.37 -26.46 21.97
CA LEU A 709 -24.20 -27.18 21.00
C LEU A 709 -25.29 -27.99 21.71
N THR A 710 -26.53 -27.87 21.23
CA THR A 710 -27.63 -28.77 21.63
C THR A 710 -27.42 -30.18 21.09
N GLU A 711 -28.09 -31.19 21.66
CA GLU A 711 -28.00 -32.57 21.15
C GLU A 711 -28.39 -32.67 19.67
N ASN A 712 -29.46 -31.97 19.26
CA ASN A 712 -29.90 -31.94 17.86
C ASN A 712 -28.86 -31.26 16.94
N GLN A 713 -28.19 -30.21 17.41
CA GLN A 713 -27.09 -29.61 16.66
C GLN A 713 -25.89 -30.56 16.54
N LYS A 714 -25.55 -31.34 17.57
CA LYS A 714 -24.47 -32.33 17.50
C LYS A 714 -24.78 -33.44 16.49
N LEU A 715 -25.98 -34.00 16.54
CA LEU A 715 -26.41 -35.05 15.61
C LEU A 715 -26.39 -34.58 14.16
N TYR A 716 -26.89 -33.37 13.90
CA TYR A 716 -26.87 -32.83 12.53
C TYR A 716 -25.45 -32.46 12.08
N LEU A 717 -24.58 -32.02 12.98
CA LEU A 717 -23.17 -31.81 12.65
C LEU A 717 -22.48 -33.13 12.24
N GLU A 718 -22.75 -34.23 12.94
CA GLU A 718 -22.29 -35.58 12.55
C GLU A 718 -22.84 -36.00 11.18
N GLU A 719 -24.11 -35.68 10.88
CA GLU A 719 -24.70 -35.90 9.54
C GLU A 719 -23.94 -35.10 8.47
N LEU A 720 -23.64 -33.83 8.73
CA LEU A 720 -22.87 -33.00 7.81
C LEU A 720 -21.46 -33.55 7.58
N VAL A 721 -20.82 -34.12 8.62
CA VAL A 721 -19.52 -34.80 8.48
C VAL A 721 -19.65 -36.02 7.56
N MET A 722 -20.64 -36.88 7.78
CA MET A 722 -20.89 -38.03 6.90
C MET A 722 -21.16 -37.60 5.45
N ARG A 723 -21.95 -36.54 5.26
CA ARG A 723 -22.21 -35.96 3.93
C ARG A 723 -20.94 -35.40 3.29
N SER A 724 -20.07 -34.76 4.07
CA SER A 724 -18.77 -34.27 3.59
C SER A 724 -17.85 -35.41 3.15
N ASP A 725 -17.85 -36.53 3.87
CA ASP A 725 -17.12 -37.75 3.52
C ASP A 725 -17.68 -38.37 2.22
N MET A 726 -19.02 -38.43 2.07
CA MET A 726 -19.66 -38.91 0.84
C MET A 726 -19.34 -38.04 -0.37
N VAL A 727 -19.38 -36.71 -0.20
CA VAL A 727 -18.97 -35.75 -1.23
C VAL A 727 -17.50 -35.97 -1.58
N LYS A 728 -16.60 -36.13 -0.60
CA LYS A 728 -15.16 -36.41 -0.80
C LYS A 728 -14.89 -37.74 -1.53
N CYS A 729 -15.66 -38.79 -1.23
CA CYS A 729 -15.55 -40.08 -1.90
C CYS A 729 -16.23 -40.12 -3.29
N GLY A 730 -16.85 -39.02 -3.73
CA GLY A 730 -17.57 -38.95 -5.01
C GLY A 730 -18.80 -39.86 -5.09
N THR A 731 -19.36 -40.25 -3.95
CA THR A 731 -20.53 -41.15 -3.88
C THR A 731 -21.87 -40.41 -4.04
N VAL A 732 -21.85 -39.08 -4.05
CA VAL A 732 -23.03 -38.22 -4.20
C VAL A 732 -22.85 -37.26 -5.38
N ASP A 733 -23.93 -37.01 -6.12
CA ASP A 733 -23.92 -36.07 -7.24
C ASP A 733 -23.75 -34.62 -6.73
N PRO A 734 -22.78 -33.85 -7.28
CA PRO A 734 -22.51 -32.45 -6.93
C PRO A 734 -23.71 -31.49 -6.91
N SER A 735 -24.70 -31.78 -7.76
CA SER A 735 -25.93 -30.99 -7.88
C SER A 735 -26.93 -31.28 -6.76
N GLN A 736 -26.81 -32.45 -6.12
CA GLN A 736 -27.61 -32.83 -4.97
C GLN A 736 -26.98 -32.35 -3.67
N ASP A 737 -25.66 -32.56 -3.52
CA ASP A 737 -24.90 -32.11 -2.37
C ASP A 737 -23.46 -31.75 -2.72
N ASN A 738 -22.92 -30.72 -2.06
CA ASN A 738 -21.57 -30.23 -2.27
C ASN A 738 -21.07 -29.44 -1.05
N MET A 739 -19.76 -29.16 -1.01
CA MET A 739 -19.15 -28.48 0.13
C MET A 739 -19.71 -27.06 0.38
N LEU A 740 -20.15 -26.32 -0.65
CA LEU A 740 -20.77 -25.00 -0.47
C LEU A 740 -22.13 -25.10 0.23
N LYS A 741 -22.91 -26.13 -0.09
CA LYS A 741 -24.20 -26.40 0.56
C LYS A 741 -23.98 -26.85 2.02
N ILE A 742 -23.06 -27.77 2.25
CA ILE A 742 -22.71 -28.29 3.59
C ILE A 742 -22.23 -27.16 4.51
N THR A 743 -21.31 -26.31 4.03
CA THR A 743 -20.82 -25.15 4.80
C THR A 743 -21.91 -24.11 5.04
N GLY A 744 -22.79 -23.88 4.06
CA GLY A 744 -23.96 -23.02 4.24
C GLY A 744 -24.93 -23.54 5.30
N GLU A 745 -25.15 -24.86 5.37
CA GLU A 745 -25.98 -25.52 6.38
C GLU A 745 -25.32 -25.51 7.76
N ALA A 746 -24.01 -25.75 7.86
CA ALA A 746 -23.26 -25.65 9.11
C ALA A 746 -23.34 -24.25 9.75
N ARG A 747 -23.30 -23.19 8.92
CA ARG A 747 -23.48 -21.80 9.41
C ARG A 747 -24.90 -21.53 9.91
N LYS A 748 -25.93 -22.11 9.26
CA LYS A 748 -27.32 -22.00 9.72
C LYS A 748 -27.51 -22.74 11.05
N LEU A 749 -26.97 -23.96 11.15
CA LEU A 749 -26.97 -24.76 12.37
C LEU A 749 -26.39 -24.01 13.56
N ALA A 750 -25.28 -23.30 13.36
CA ALA A 750 -24.61 -22.53 14.41
C ALA A 750 -25.49 -21.39 14.97
N ILE A 751 -26.47 -20.92 14.19
CA ILE A 751 -27.39 -19.83 14.58
C ILE A 751 -28.71 -20.39 15.12
N ASP A 752 -29.43 -21.18 14.31
CA ASP A 752 -30.72 -21.79 14.67
C ASP A 752 -31.07 -22.95 13.72
N MET A 753 -31.37 -24.12 14.27
CA MET A 753 -31.75 -25.33 13.51
C MET A 753 -33.03 -25.13 12.66
N ARG A 754 -33.93 -24.23 13.04
CA ARG A 754 -35.17 -23.90 12.30
C ARG A 754 -34.92 -23.26 10.94
N LEU A 755 -33.70 -22.76 10.70
CA LEU A 755 -33.26 -22.29 9.38
C LEU A 755 -33.01 -23.43 8.39
N LEU A 756 -32.86 -24.65 8.90
CA LEU A 756 -32.68 -25.87 8.12
C LEU A 756 -34.03 -26.56 7.90
N ASP A 757 -34.79 -26.78 8.97
CA ASP A 757 -36.08 -27.45 8.95
C ASP A 757 -37.04 -26.87 10.00
N SER A 758 -38.29 -26.66 9.61
CA SER A 758 -39.40 -26.25 10.47
C SER A 758 -39.79 -27.26 11.57
N SER A 759 -39.30 -28.50 11.51
CA SER A 759 -39.54 -29.53 12.52
C SER A 759 -38.87 -29.25 13.87
N TYR A 760 -37.80 -28.44 13.88
CA TYR A 760 -37.11 -28.00 15.09
C TYR A 760 -37.86 -26.89 15.83
N SER A 761 -37.55 -26.71 17.11
CA SER A 761 -38.24 -25.76 17.99
C SER A 761 -37.26 -24.75 18.61
N LEU A 762 -37.80 -23.73 19.31
CA LEU A 762 -36.97 -22.79 20.07
C LEU A 762 -36.15 -23.47 21.18
N ALA A 763 -36.61 -24.61 21.70
CA ALA A 763 -35.87 -25.38 22.71
C ALA A 763 -34.54 -25.94 22.18
N ASP A 764 -34.39 -26.01 20.85
CA ASP A 764 -33.18 -26.48 20.18
C ASP A 764 -32.16 -25.36 19.95
N ASN A 765 -32.34 -24.19 20.58
CA ASN A 765 -31.48 -23.02 20.42
C ASN A 765 -31.11 -22.36 21.76
N HIS A 766 -29.80 -22.30 22.06
CA HIS A 766 -29.27 -21.49 23.17
C HIS A 766 -28.78 -20.09 22.74
N LYS A 767 -28.16 -19.98 21.56
CA LYS A 767 -27.52 -18.75 21.06
C LYS A 767 -28.50 -17.58 20.90
N LEU A 768 -29.65 -17.79 20.26
CA LEU A 768 -30.67 -16.73 20.08
C LEU A 768 -31.23 -16.25 21.42
N LEU A 769 -31.42 -17.16 22.38
CA LEU A 769 -31.89 -16.79 23.71
C LEU A 769 -30.86 -15.92 24.43
N GLN A 770 -29.56 -16.27 24.37
CA GLN A 770 -28.48 -15.44 24.93
C GLN A 770 -28.42 -14.05 24.27
N VAL A 771 -28.70 -13.94 22.97
CA VAL A 771 -28.77 -12.66 22.27
C VAL A 771 -29.92 -11.82 22.82
N VAL A 772 -31.11 -12.41 22.95
CA VAL A 772 -32.29 -11.74 23.51
C VAL A 772 -32.04 -11.34 24.96
N ASP A 773 -31.43 -12.20 25.78
CA ASP A 773 -31.07 -11.93 27.18
C ASP A 773 -30.20 -10.68 27.31
N ASN A 774 -29.12 -10.62 26.52
CA ASN A 774 -28.19 -9.48 26.56
C ASN A 774 -28.83 -8.21 26.01
N VAL A 775 -29.57 -8.29 24.90
CA VAL A 775 -30.24 -7.14 24.30
C VAL A 775 -31.31 -6.57 25.24
N GLU A 776 -32.08 -7.43 25.89
CA GLU A 776 -33.06 -7.03 26.90
C GLU A 776 -32.39 -6.40 28.13
N ARG A 777 -31.30 -7.01 28.63
CA ARG A 777 -30.54 -6.48 29.76
C ARG A 777 -30.07 -5.05 29.49
N ILE A 778 -29.39 -4.82 28.36
CA ILE A 778 -28.90 -3.50 27.95
C ILE A 778 -30.06 -2.53 27.67
N TYR A 779 -31.17 -3.03 27.14
CA TYR A 779 -32.38 -2.22 26.96
C TYR A 779 -32.92 -1.70 28.31
N ARG A 780 -32.95 -2.54 29.34
CA ARG A 780 -33.39 -2.19 30.70
C ARG A 780 -32.40 -1.26 31.39
N GLU A 781 -31.11 -1.59 31.37
CA GLU A 781 -30.04 -0.76 31.94
C GLU A 781 -29.99 0.63 31.29
N GLY A 782 -30.21 0.70 29.98
CA GLY A 782 -30.17 1.94 29.20
C GLY A 782 -31.49 2.72 29.13
N MET A 783 -32.51 2.37 29.92
CA MET A 783 -33.84 3.01 29.91
C MET A 783 -33.76 4.53 30.10
N GLU A 784 -32.97 4.99 31.08
CA GLU A 784 -32.87 6.42 31.42
C GLU A 784 -32.30 7.26 30.26
N ASN A 785 -31.25 6.75 29.61
CA ASN A 785 -30.54 7.46 28.54
C ASN A 785 -31.11 7.16 27.14
N LYS A 786 -32.12 6.27 27.05
CA LYS A 786 -32.63 5.68 25.81
C LYS A 786 -31.52 5.06 24.95
N ALA A 787 -30.65 4.29 25.58
CA ALA A 787 -29.56 3.62 24.88
C ALA A 787 -30.10 2.75 23.74
N THR A 788 -29.40 2.76 22.61
CA THR A 788 -29.75 1.99 21.41
C THR A 788 -28.74 0.88 21.13
N GLN A 789 -29.19 -0.12 20.39
CA GLN A 789 -28.46 -1.34 20.11
C GLN A 789 -28.65 -1.75 18.65
N MET A 790 -27.62 -2.35 18.07
CA MET A 790 -27.67 -2.86 16.70
C MET A 790 -27.29 -4.33 16.65
N ILE A 791 -28.10 -5.15 15.99
CA ILE A 791 -27.88 -6.59 15.81
C ILE A 791 -27.57 -6.84 14.35
N PHE A 792 -26.37 -7.35 14.08
CA PHE A 792 -25.94 -7.76 12.76
C PHE A 792 -26.16 -9.25 12.54
N SER A 793 -26.85 -9.58 11.44
CA SER A 793 -26.94 -10.95 10.96
C SER A 793 -27.13 -11.00 9.44
N ASP A 794 -26.23 -11.70 8.73
CA ASP A 794 -26.36 -11.93 7.27
C ASP A 794 -27.17 -13.20 6.94
N ILE A 795 -27.43 -14.05 7.94
CA ILE A 795 -28.19 -15.30 7.81
C ILE A 795 -29.57 -15.12 8.44
N GLY A 796 -30.60 -15.72 7.81
CA GLY A 796 -31.95 -15.66 8.35
C GLY A 796 -32.58 -14.26 8.27
N THR A 797 -32.24 -13.51 7.21
CA THR A 797 -32.80 -12.18 6.91
C THR A 797 -34.23 -12.25 6.36
N PRO A 798 -35.07 -11.21 6.55
CA PRO A 798 -36.46 -11.22 6.10
C PRO A 798 -36.62 -11.41 4.58
N LYS A 799 -37.34 -12.46 4.16
CA LYS A 799 -37.66 -12.72 2.74
C LYS A 799 -39.08 -12.28 2.41
N LYS A 800 -39.26 -11.55 1.29
CA LYS A 800 -40.57 -11.02 0.85
C LYS A 800 -41.57 -12.06 0.35
N LYS A 801 -41.20 -13.35 0.22
CA LYS A 801 -41.98 -14.35 -0.54
C LYS A 801 -42.05 -15.78 0.03
N ASP A 802 -41.62 -16.05 1.26
CA ASP A 802 -41.77 -17.39 1.87
C ASP A 802 -42.26 -17.31 3.33
N ASN A 803 -43.17 -18.23 3.71
CA ASN A 803 -43.64 -18.47 5.09
C ASN A 803 -42.60 -19.24 5.95
N GLY A 804 -41.31 -19.11 5.65
CA GLY A 804 -40.23 -19.80 6.37
C GLY A 804 -39.81 -19.09 7.66
N PHE A 805 -39.08 -19.80 8.52
CA PHE A 805 -38.49 -19.23 9.74
C PHE A 805 -37.53 -18.08 9.41
N ASP A 806 -37.65 -16.97 10.14
CA ASP A 806 -36.87 -15.74 10.00
C ASP A 806 -36.33 -15.31 11.36
N VAL A 807 -35.01 -15.20 11.47
CA VAL A 807 -34.32 -14.90 12.74
C VAL A 807 -34.70 -13.51 13.25
N TYR A 808 -34.88 -12.55 12.35
CA TYR A 808 -35.18 -11.17 12.70
C TYR A 808 -36.56 -11.05 13.36
N SER A 809 -37.55 -11.71 12.77
CA SER A 809 -38.92 -11.76 13.27
C SER A 809 -39.00 -12.53 14.58
N GLU A 810 -38.24 -13.61 14.73
CA GLU A 810 -38.15 -14.39 15.98
C GLU A 810 -37.56 -13.56 17.12
N ILE A 811 -36.39 -12.93 16.92
CA ILE A 811 -35.76 -12.05 17.93
C ILE A 811 -36.74 -10.95 18.33
N LYS A 812 -37.44 -10.34 17.35
CA LYS A 812 -38.45 -9.33 17.63
C LYS A 812 -39.61 -9.90 18.47
N ALA A 813 -40.13 -11.08 18.16
CA ALA A 813 -41.21 -11.71 18.90
C ALA A 813 -40.80 -12.00 20.35
N LEU A 814 -39.60 -12.56 20.56
CA LEU A 814 -39.05 -12.86 21.89
C LEU A 814 -38.83 -11.59 22.72
N LEU A 815 -38.27 -10.53 22.13
CA LEU A 815 -38.10 -9.26 22.84
C LEU A 815 -39.45 -8.63 23.23
N VAL A 816 -40.45 -8.73 22.35
CA VAL A 816 -41.81 -8.22 22.63
C VAL A 816 -42.48 -9.00 23.76
N ASP A 817 -42.35 -10.33 23.76
CA ASP A 817 -42.85 -11.18 24.85
C ASP A 817 -42.22 -10.82 26.20
N ARG A 818 -40.94 -10.42 26.20
CA ARG A 818 -40.21 -9.94 27.38
C ARG A 818 -40.45 -8.46 27.73
N GLY A 819 -41.43 -7.83 27.09
CA GLY A 819 -41.91 -6.49 27.42
C GLY A 819 -41.24 -5.34 26.68
N VAL A 820 -40.41 -5.59 25.66
CA VAL A 820 -39.87 -4.53 24.79
C VAL A 820 -40.94 -4.08 23.79
N PRO A 821 -41.27 -2.78 23.71
CA PRO A 821 -42.31 -2.32 22.79
C PRO A 821 -41.92 -2.58 21.32
N SER A 822 -42.80 -3.25 20.56
CA SER A 822 -42.60 -3.58 19.13
C SER A 822 -42.25 -2.37 18.24
N LYS A 823 -42.70 -1.17 18.63
CA LYS A 823 -42.39 0.10 17.95
C LYS A 823 -40.93 0.57 18.09
N GLU A 824 -40.22 0.07 19.10
CA GLU A 824 -38.82 0.41 19.38
C GLU A 824 -37.85 -0.57 18.71
N ILE A 825 -38.36 -1.56 17.97
CA ILE A 825 -37.61 -2.57 17.24
C ILE A 825 -37.85 -2.37 15.73
N ALA A 826 -36.78 -2.15 14.95
CA ALA A 826 -36.89 -1.92 13.52
C ALA A 826 -35.90 -2.76 12.70
N PHE A 827 -36.23 -3.01 11.43
CA PHE A 827 -35.36 -3.68 10.47
C PHE A 827 -34.86 -2.69 9.42
N VAL A 828 -33.56 -2.70 9.12
CA VAL A 828 -33.01 -1.85 8.05
C VAL A 828 -33.62 -2.18 6.69
N HIS A 829 -34.02 -3.44 6.48
CA HIS A 829 -34.65 -3.93 5.26
C HIS A 829 -35.99 -3.24 4.91
N ASP A 830 -36.69 -2.69 5.91
CA ASP A 830 -37.94 -1.94 5.70
C ASP A 830 -37.67 -0.53 5.13
N ALA A 831 -36.45 -0.03 5.28
CA ALA A 831 -35.98 1.25 4.76
C ALA A 831 -35.39 1.10 3.34
N ASN A 832 -36.27 0.84 2.37
CA ASN A 832 -35.89 0.58 0.97
C ASN A 832 -35.64 1.82 0.09
N SER A 833 -35.65 3.03 0.66
CA SER A 833 -35.39 4.28 -0.06
C SER A 833 -34.52 5.19 0.79
N ASP A 834 -33.77 6.09 0.15
CA ASP A 834 -32.86 7.02 0.83
C ASP A 834 -33.59 7.87 1.90
N GLU A 835 -34.82 8.32 1.61
CA GLU A 835 -35.66 9.02 2.58
C GLU A 835 -36.02 8.17 3.80
N LYS A 836 -36.39 6.90 3.59
CA LYS A 836 -36.69 5.98 4.70
C LYS A 836 -35.45 5.62 5.50
N LYS A 837 -34.29 5.48 4.87
CA LYS A 837 -33.01 5.22 5.56
C LYS A 837 -32.61 6.39 6.45
N ASN A 838 -32.74 7.62 5.94
CA ASN A 838 -32.50 8.83 6.72
C ASN A 838 -33.51 8.97 7.87
N SER A 839 -34.79 8.64 7.63
CA SER A 839 -35.80 8.58 8.68
C SER A 839 -35.45 7.56 9.77
N LEU A 840 -35.05 6.34 9.39
CA LEU A 840 -34.65 5.29 10.32
C LEU A 840 -33.41 5.70 11.14
N SER A 841 -32.38 6.26 10.48
CA SER A 841 -31.17 6.73 11.15
C SER A 841 -31.48 7.75 12.24
N ARG A 842 -32.39 8.68 11.95
CA ARG A 842 -32.87 9.71 12.88
C ARG A 842 -33.59 9.10 14.09
N LYS A 843 -34.51 8.16 13.86
CA LYS A 843 -35.23 7.47 14.94
C LYS A 843 -34.32 6.71 15.89
N VAL A 844 -33.27 6.09 15.35
CA VAL A 844 -32.27 5.38 16.16
C VAL A 844 -31.45 6.38 16.99
N ASN A 845 -30.93 7.45 16.38
CA ASN A 845 -30.16 8.47 17.12
C ASN A 845 -30.96 9.16 18.23
N ALA A 846 -32.28 9.30 18.10
CA ALA A 846 -33.15 9.83 19.17
C ALA A 846 -33.48 8.81 20.29
N GLY A 847 -33.23 7.52 20.06
CA GLY A 847 -33.67 6.44 20.94
C GLY A 847 -35.17 6.15 20.83
N GLU A 848 -35.82 6.49 19.71
CA GLU A 848 -37.19 6.03 19.39
C GLU A 848 -37.18 4.58 18.93
N VAL A 849 -36.17 4.22 18.12
CA VAL A 849 -35.85 2.84 17.79
C VAL A 849 -34.63 2.49 18.61
N ARG A 850 -34.82 1.65 19.62
CA ARG A 850 -33.76 1.25 20.55
C ARG A 850 -33.06 -0.02 20.12
N ILE A 851 -33.66 -0.81 19.23
CA ILE A 851 -33.07 -2.06 18.72
C ILE A 851 -33.21 -2.07 17.19
N LEU A 852 -32.07 -2.10 16.50
CA LEU A 852 -32.01 -2.11 15.04
C LEU A 852 -31.40 -3.41 14.54
N LEU A 853 -32.10 -4.16 13.69
CA LEU A 853 -31.56 -5.35 13.05
C LEU A 853 -31.14 -5.05 11.61
N ALA A 854 -29.93 -5.48 11.23
CA ALA A 854 -29.33 -5.17 9.95
C ALA A 854 -28.43 -6.30 9.41
N SER A 855 -28.37 -6.40 8.08
CA SER A 855 -27.31 -7.14 7.40
C SER A 855 -26.10 -6.24 7.17
N THR A 856 -24.93 -6.83 6.94
CA THR A 856 -23.69 -6.13 6.60
C THR A 856 -23.90 -5.23 5.38
N GLU A 857 -24.52 -5.72 4.31
CA GLU A 857 -24.70 -4.95 3.07
C GLU A 857 -25.63 -3.73 3.28
N LYS A 858 -26.67 -3.84 4.11
CA LYS A 858 -27.67 -2.77 4.27
C LYS A 858 -27.37 -1.81 5.41
N GLY A 859 -26.68 -2.26 6.46
CA GLY A 859 -26.35 -1.47 7.66
C GLY A 859 -24.87 -1.22 7.88
N GLY A 860 -23.98 -1.95 7.21
CA GLY A 860 -22.53 -1.83 7.32
C GLY A 860 -21.96 -0.60 6.61
N THR A 861 -22.66 -0.03 5.62
CA THR A 861 -22.25 1.20 4.90
C THR A 861 -23.37 2.25 4.86
N GLY A 862 -22.99 3.54 4.92
CA GLY A 862 -23.88 4.67 4.66
C GLY A 862 -25.04 4.93 5.64
N LEU A 863 -24.98 4.41 6.88
CA LEU A 863 -25.99 4.63 7.93
C LEU A 863 -25.35 5.27 9.17
N ASN A 864 -25.77 6.50 9.53
CA ASN A 864 -25.25 7.24 10.69
C ASN A 864 -26.20 7.08 11.89
N VAL A 865 -25.89 6.15 12.81
CA VAL A 865 -26.76 5.76 13.95
C VAL A 865 -26.05 5.77 15.30
N GLN A 866 -24.91 6.44 15.38
CA GLN A 866 -23.97 6.28 16.49
C GLN A 866 -24.37 7.01 17.79
N SER A 867 -25.25 8.01 17.75
CA SER A 867 -25.39 8.98 18.86
C SER A 867 -25.70 8.35 20.22
N LYS A 868 -26.59 7.36 20.26
CA LYS A 868 -27.00 6.66 21.48
C LYS A 868 -26.62 5.18 21.49
N MET A 869 -25.79 4.75 20.55
CA MET A 869 -25.44 3.35 20.35
C MET A 869 -24.55 2.86 21.50
N LYS A 870 -25.10 2.02 22.38
CA LYS A 870 -24.38 1.44 23.52
C LYS A 870 -23.82 0.05 23.20
N ALA A 871 -24.49 -0.72 22.34
CA ALA A 871 -24.03 -2.06 22.00
C ALA A 871 -24.23 -2.45 20.53
N VAL A 872 -23.29 -3.22 20.00
CA VAL A 872 -23.40 -3.94 18.73
C VAL A 872 -23.30 -5.44 18.99
N HIS A 873 -24.16 -6.22 18.33
CA HIS A 873 -24.26 -7.67 18.48
C HIS A 873 -23.99 -8.35 17.14
N HIS A 874 -22.90 -9.11 17.04
CA HIS A 874 -22.59 -9.94 15.88
C HIS A 874 -23.16 -11.34 16.10
N LEU A 875 -24.33 -11.59 15.51
CA LEU A 875 -24.97 -12.90 15.62
C LEU A 875 -24.28 -13.96 14.75
N ASP A 876 -23.72 -13.53 13.62
CA ASP A 876 -22.96 -14.36 12.69
C ASP A 876 -21.62 -13.74 12.32
N VAL A 877 -20.66 -14.59 11.98
CA VAL A 877 -19.35 -14.16 11.50
C VAL A 877 -19.43 -13.91 9.99
N PRO A 878 -19.11 -12.70 9.51
CA PRO A 878 -19.00 -12.45 8.07
C PRO A 878 -17.73 -13.10 7.52
N TRP A 879 -17.67 -13.27 6.19
CA TRP A 879 -16.52 -13.89 5.53
C TRP A 879 -15.30 -12.97 5.44
N ARG A 880 -15.50 -11.65 5.58
CA ARG A 880 -14.47 -10.64 5.33
C ARG A 880 -14.17 -9.84 6.59
N PRO A 881 -12.88 -9.55 6.86
CA PRO A 881 -12.46 -8.72 7.98
C PRO A 881 -13.01 -7.30 7.91
N SER A 882 -13.04 -6.76 6.70
CA SER A 882 -13.57 -5.43 6.38
C SER A 882 -15.04 -5.29 6.77
N ASP A 883 -15.83 -6.35 6.66
CA ASP A 883 -17.23 -6.35 7.07
C ASP A 883 -17.37 -6.16 8.59
N ILE A 884 -16.50 -6.81 9.39
CA ILE A 884 -16.46 -6.65 10.85
C ILE A 884 -16.09 -5.22 11.21
N GLN A 885 -15.06 -4.66 10.58
CA GLN A 885 -14.65 -3.26 10.79
C GLN A 885 -15.77 -2.29 10.41
N GLN A 886 -16.47 -2.52 9.30
CA GLN A 886 -17.60 -1.70 8.85
C GLN A 886 -18.80 -1.76 9.81
N ARG A 887 -19.11 -2.96 10.33
CA ARG A 887 -20.12 -3.17 11.39
C ARG A 887 -19.73 -2.43 12.67
N ASN A 888 -18.48 -2.59 13.14
CA ASN A 888 -17.97 -1.93 14.36
C ASN A 888 -17.86 -0.40 14.20
N GLY A 889 -17.58 0.09 12.99
CA GLY A 889 -17.55 1.52 12.67
C GLY A 889 -18.91 2.22 12.75
N ARG A 890 -20.00 1.50 13.07
CA ARG A 890 -21.31 2.07 13.41
C ARG A 890 -21.41 2.48 14.88
N ILE A 891 -20.57 1.91 15.76
CA ILE A 891 -20.56 2.19 17.19
C ILE A 891 -19.28 2.90 17.65
N ILE A 892 -18.11 2.46 17.16
CA ILE A 892 -16.80 3.10 17.39
C ILE A 892 -16.70 4.31 16.46
N ARG A 893 -17.40 5.39 16.82
CA ARG A 893 -17.51 6.57 15.96
C ARG A 893 -17.69 7.83 16.80
N GLN A 894 -17.14 8.93 16.30
CA GLN A 894 -17.31 10.25 16.91
C GLN A 894 -18.79 10.66 16.92
N GLY A 895 -19.18 11.36 17.98
CA GLY A 895 -20.57 11.79 18.21
C GLY A 895 -21.44 10.75 18.90
N ASN A 896 -20.87 9.64 19.36
CA ASN A 896 -21.51 8.77 20.34
C ASN A 896 -21.49 9.45 21.72
N GLU A 897 -22.63 9.50 22.39
CA GLU A 897 -22.79 10.10 23.72
C GLU A 897 -22.23 9.21 24.84
N ASN A 898 -22.06 7.92 24.57
CA ASN A 898 -21.49 6.95 25.51
C ASN A 898 -19.95 7.03 25.49
N LYS A 899 -19.31 7.00 26.66
CA LYS A 899 -17.83 6.92 26.77
C LYS A 899 -17.31 5.50 26.51
N GLU A 900 -18.08 4.51 26.92
CA GLU A 900 -17.76 3.08 26.80
C GLU A 900 -18.90 2.40 26.05
N VAL A 901 -18.55 1.49 25.13
CA VAL A 901 -19.47 0.76 24.28
C VAL A 901 -19.12 -0.73 24.23
N ASP A 902 -20.12 -1.57 24.01
CA ASP A 902 -19.97 -3.03 24.09
C ASP A 902 -20.17 -3.67 22.71
N ILE A 903 -19.25 -4.57 22.32
CA ILE A 903 -19.32 -5.33 21.08
C ILE A 903 -19.40 -6.81 21.43
N TYR A 904 -20.56 -7.42 21.20
CA TYR A 904 -20.83 -8.80 21.53
C TYR A 904 -20.55 -9.70 20.32
N HIS A 905 -19.70 -10.71 20.51
CA HIS A 905 -19.48 -11.79 19.55
C HIS A 905 -20.15 -13.05 20.07
N TYR A 906 -21.22 -13.52 19.42
CA TYR A 906 -21.89 -14.75 19.82
C TYR A 906 -21.29 -15.93 19.08
N ILE A 907 -20.78 -16.91 19.83
CA ILE A 907 -19.96 -18.01 19.30
C ILE A 907 -20.55 -19.34 19.78
N THR A 908 -20.96 -20.20 18.85
CA THR A 908 -21.36 -21.57 19.21
C THR A 908 -20.12 -22.47 19.23
N LYS A 909 -19.72 -22.95 20.41
CA LYS A 909 -18.54 -23.80 20.61
C LYS A 909 -18.65 -25.13 19.87
N GLY A 910 -17.53 -25.60 19.32
CA GLY A 910 -17.51 -26.84 18.53
C GLY A 910 -18.30 -26.75 17.22
N SER A 911 -18.73 -25.54 16.82
CA SER A 911 -19.38 -25.29 15.54
C SER A 911 -18.48 -24.49 14.60
N PHE A 912 -19.02 -24.15 13.45
CA PHE A 912 -18.38 -23.35 12.42
C PHE A 912 -17.97 -21.94 12.87
N ASP A 913 -18.61 -21.38 13.89
CA ASP A 913 -18.33 -20.03 14.38
C ASP A 913 -16.91 -19.87 14.94
N ASN A 914 -16.40 -20.87 15.68
CA ASN A 914 -15.06 -20.82 16.29
C ASN A 914 -13.97 -20.64 15.23
N TYR A 915 -14.06 -21.43 14.16
CA TYR A 915 -13.12 -21.37 13.06
C TYR A 915 -13.19 -20.03 12.35
N LEU A 916 -14.40 -19.58 11.98
CA LEU A 916 -14.55 -18.32 11.27
C LEU A 916 -14.00 -17.14 12.07
N TRP A 917 -14.29 -17.05 13.38
CA TRP A 917 -13.72 -15.99 14.22
C TRP A 917 -12.20 -16.04 14.30
N ALA A 918 -11.62 -17.22 14.52
CA ALA A 918 -10.16 -17.40 14.54
C ALA A 918 -9.52 -17.01 13.20
N THR A 919 -10.14 -17.43 12.09
CA THR A 919 -9.70 -17.03 10.75
C THR A 919 -9.76 -15.51 10.62
N GLN A 920 -10.92 -14.88 10.88
CA GLN A 920 -11.08 -13.42 10.74
C GLN A 920 -10.10 -12.64 11.63
N GLU A 921 -9.79 -13.12 12.84
CA GLU A 921 -8.81 -12.49 13.71
C GLU A 921 -7.41 -12.54 13.12
N ASN A 922 -6.98 -13.71 12.61
CA ASN A 922 -5.70 -13.84 11.91
C ASN A 922 -5.62 -12.90 10.70
N LYS A 923 -6.73 -12.78 9.93
CA LYS A 923 -6.81 -11.85 8.80
C LYS A 923 -6.70 -10.39 9.24
N LEU A 924 -7.38 -9.99 10.31
CA LEU A 924 -7.32 -8.61 10.83
C LEU A 924 -5.93 -8.28 11.36
N ARG A 925 -5.28 -9.23 12.04
CA ARG A 925 -3.91 -9.09 12.53
C ARG A 925 -2.94 -8.84 11.38
N TYR A 926 -3.05 -9.63 10.31
CA TYR A 926 -2.31 -9.46 9.06
C TYR A 926 -2.49 -8.05 8.47
N ILE A 927 -3.74 -7.62 8.25
CA ILE A 927 -4.03 -6.30 7.66
C ILE A 927 -3.44 -5.20 8.54
N LYS A 928 -3.62 -5.28 9.86
CA LYS A 928 -3.11 -4.26 10.79
C LYS A 928 -1.57 -4.21 10.78
N GLN A 929 -0.90 -5.36 10.74
CA GLN A 929 0.57 -5.42 10.74
C GLN A 929 1.17 -4.80 9.47
N ILE A 930 0.62 -5.12 8.29
CA ILE A 930 1.06 -4.53 7.02
C ILE A 930 0.86 -3.00 7.03
N MET A 931 -0.27 -2.54 7.57
CA MET A 931 -0.63 -1.12 7.55
C MET A 931 0.11 -0.28 8.59
N THR A 932 0.51 -0.86 9.72
CA THR A 932 1.09 -0.11 10.85
C THR A 932 2.61 0.02 10.83
N SER A 933 3.35 -0.68 9.97
CA SER A 933 4.83 -0.60 9.82
C SER A 933 5.68 -0.76 11.10
N LYS A 934 5.07 -1.08 12.23
CA LYS A 934 5.72 -1.19 13.55
C LYS A 934 6.42 -2.54 13.77
N GLU A 935 6.04 -3.58 13.01
CA GLU A 935 6.63 -4.93 13.11
C GLU A 935 7.17 -5.39 11.74
N PRO A 936 8.43 -5.84 11.63
CA PRO A 936 9.07 -6.18 10.36
C PRO A 936 8.65 -7.60 9.92
N ILE A 937 7.39 -7.76 9.52
CA ILE A 937 6.94 -8.98 8.85
C ILE A 937 7.40 -8.91 7.40
N ARG A 938 8.23 -9.88 7.00
CA ARG A 938 8.78 -9.94 5.63
C ARG A 938 7.94 -10.79 4.68
N ALA A 939 7.24 -11.80 5.21
CA ALA A 939 6.34 -12.64 4.45
C ALA A 939 5.07 -12.91 5.25
N ALA A 940 3.95 -13.04 4.57
CA ALA A 940 2.67 -13.31 5.22
C ALA A 940 1.69 -13.98 4.27
N GLU A 941 0.95 -14.97 4.76
CA GLU A 941 0.05 -15.78 3.95
C GLU A 941 -1.07 -14.95 3.31
N ASP A 942 -1.42 -15.30 2.08
CA ASP A 942 -2.56 -14.72 1.38
C ASP A 942 -3.84 -15.40 1.78
N ILE A 943 -4.90 -14.62 1.68
CA ILE A 943 -6.10 -14.84 2.42
C ILE A 943 -7.28 -14.81 1.45
N ASP A 944 -7.24 -15.71 0.46
CA ASP A 944 -8.39 -15.92 -0.42
C ASP A 944 -9.60 -16.45 0.38
N GLU A 945 -10.80 -16.33 -0.21
CA GLU A 945 -12.03 -16.96 0.29
C GLU A 945 -11.83 -18.48 0.29
N GLN A 946 -11.25 -19.01 1.38
CA GLN A 946 -11.13 -20.44 1.61
C GLN A 946 -12.52 -21.08 1.51
N THR A 947 -12.80 -21.75 0.39
CA THR A 947 -13.57 -23.00 0.46
C THR A 947 -12.76 -23.94 1.31
N MET A 948 -13.08 -23.94 2.60
CA MET A 948 -12.58 -24.90 3.58
C MET A 948 -12.72 -26.32 3.02
N THR A 949 -11.69 -27.14 3.21
CA THR A 949 -11.68 -28.51 2.72
C THR A 949 -12.61 -29.39 3.56
N ALA A 950 -13.00 -30.55 3.04
CA ALA A 950 -13.74 -31.55 3.82
C ALA A 950 -12.93 -31.99 5.06
N SER A 951 -11.60 -32.00 4.96
CA SER A 951 -10.67 -32.36 6.04
C SER A 951 -10.66 -31.32 7.16
N ASP A 952 -10.60 -30.04 6.82
CA ASP A 952 -10.72 -28.96 7.78
C ASP A 952 -12.09 -29.02 8.51
N PHE A 953 -13.18 -29.27 7.75
CA PHE A 953 -14.53 -29.38 8.32
C PHE A 953 -14.63 -30.51 9.35
N LYS A 954 -14.10 -31.68 9.02
CA LYS A 954 -14.14 -32.86 9.88
C LYS A 954 -13.26 -32.70 11.11
N ALA A 955 -12.04 -32.16 10.97
CA ALA A 955 -11.15 -31.89 12.10
C ALA A 955 -11.81 -30.94 13.12
N LEU A 956 -12.53 -29.93 12.63
CA LEU A 956 -13.31 -29.00 13.46
C LEU A 956 -14.51 -29.68 14.14
N ALA A 957 -15.27 -30.48 13.40
CA ALA A 957 -16.45 -31.16 13.93
C ALA A 957 -16.13 -32.25 14.95
N THR A 958 -14.94 -32.87 14.85
CA THR A 958 -14.48 -33.95 15.74
C THR A 958 -13.66 -33.47 16.95
N GLY A 959 -13.27 -32.19 16.99
CA GLY A 959 -12.54 -31.60 18.12
C GLY A 959 -11.12 -32.14 18.30
N ASN A 960 -10.40 -32.42 17.20
CA ASN A 960 -9.07 -33.05 17.22
C ASN A 960 -8.02 -32.21 18.01
N PRO A 961 -7.43 -32.73 19.11
CA PRO A 961 -6.49 -32.00 19.95
C PRO A 961 -5.14 -31.72 19.26
N TYR A 962 -4.73 -32.50 18.26
CA TYR A 962 -3.49 -32.31 17.53
C TYR A 962 -3.51 -31.08 16.62
N LEU A 963 -4.70 -30.55 16.29
CA LEU A 963 -4.81 -29.28 15.57
C LEU A 963 -4.19 -28.14 16.38
N LYS A 964 -4.45 -28.12 17.70
CA LYS A 964 -3.83 -27.15 18.61
C LYS A 964 -2.32 -27.36 18.70
N TYR A 965 -1.86 -28.61 18.77
CA TYR A 965 -0.43 -28.93 18.86
C TYR A 965 0.33 -28.56 17.57
N LYS A 966 -0.27 -28.79 16.39
CA LYS A 966 0.25 -28.30 15.10
C LYS A 966 0.46 -26.78 15.14
N MET A 967 -0.53 -26.03 15.62
CA MET A 967 -0.42 -24.57 15.74
C MET A 967 0.67 -24.12 16.73
N GLU A 968 0.88 -24.86 17.82
CA GLU A 968 1.98 -24.58 18.77
C GLU A 968 3.36 -24.79 18.08
N LEU A 969 3.53 -25.88 17.34
CA LEU A 969 4.74 -26.14 16.55
C LEU A 969 4.97 -25.09 15.46
N GLU A 970 3.92 -24.63 14.76
CA GLU A 970 4.02 -23.55 13.77
C GLU A 970 4.51 -22.24 14.38
N ASN A 971 4.00 -21.88 15.55
CA ASN A 971 4.42 -20.67 16.27
C ASN A 971 5.90 -20.76 16.70
N ASP A 972 6.31 -21.91 17.22
CA ASP A 972 7.69 -22.16 17.63
C ASP A 972 8.65 -22.14 16.45
N LEU A 973 8.26 -22.76 15.33
CA LEU A 973 9.04 -22.73 14.09
C LEU A 973 9.18 -21.32 13.56
N THR A 974 8.11 -20.53 13.57
CA THR A 974 8.14 -19.11 13.16
C THR A 974 9.14 -18.32 14.02
N LEU A 975 9.15 -18.53 15.34
CA LEU A 975 10.09 -17.88 16.24
C LEU A 975 11.54 -18.29 15.96
N LEU A 976 11.79 -19.58 15.76
CA LEU A 976 13.13 -20.12 15.47
C LEU A 976 13.64 -19.68 14.09
N GLU A 977 12.78 -19.65 13.07
CA GLU A 977 13.11 -19.11 11.74
C GLU A 977 13.51 -17.64 11.82
N ASN A 978 12.78 -16.82 12.60
CA ASN A 978 13.13 -15.41 12.79
C ASN A 978 14.50 -15.25 13.46
N GLN A 979 14.82 -16.07 14.47
CA GLN A 979 16.14 -16.08 15.11
C GLN A 979 17.24 -16.52 14.14
N ARG A 980 16.97 -17.54 13.32
CA ARG A 980 17.89 -18.05 12.30
C ARG A 980 18.17 -17.00 11.22
N ARG A 981 17.14 -16.29 10.73
CA ARG A 981 17.32 -15.16 9.79
C ARG A 981 18.16 -14.05 10.41
N ALA A 982 17.91 -13.68 11.67
CA ALA A 982 18.71 -12.68 12.37
C ALA A 982 20.20 -13.08 12.48
N PHE A 983 20.47 -14.36 12.70
CA PHE A 983 21.82 -14.89 12.68
C PHE A 983 22.46 -14.82 11.28
N GLN A 984 21.71 -15.20 10.24
CA GLN A 984 22.19 -15.12 8.85
C GLN A 984 22.47 -13.67 8.41
N ARG A 985 21.65 -12.70 8.84
CA ARG A 985 21.94 -11.26 8.62
C ARG A 985 23.28 -10.83 9.17
N SER A 986 23.62 -11.33 10.37
CA SER A 986 24.91 -11.03 10.99
C SER A 986 26.05 -11.58 10.13
N LYS A 987 25.91 -12.79 9.58
CA LYS A 987 26.87 -13.36 8.63
C LYS A 987 27.00 -12.53 7.35
N ASP A 988 25.89 -12.10 6.77
CA ASP A 988 25.90 -11.29 5.55
C ASP A 988 26.59 -9.93 5.79
N HIS A 989 26.36 -9.31 6.93
CA HIS A 989 27.09 -8.10 7.36
C HIS A 989 28.60 -8.34 7.46
N TYR A 990 29.03 -9.48 8.03
CA TYR A 990 30.44 -9.84 8.09
C TYR A 990 31.05 -10.10 6.70
N ARG A 991 30.32 -10.69 5.75
CA ARG A 991 30.78 -10.84 4.35
C ARG A 991 31.11 -9.50 3.71
N HIS A 992 30.20 -8.53 3.83
CA HIS A 992 30.42 -7.17 3.33
C HIS A 992 31.61 -6.50 4.01
N THR A 993 31.73 -6.68 5.33
CA THR A 993 32.87 -6.15 6.10
C THR A 993 34.19 -6.73 5.59
N ILE A 994 34.24 -8.04 5.32
CA ILE A 994 35.42 -8.70 4.75
C ILE A 994 35.76 -8.11 3.38
N SER A 995 34.79 -8.03 2.47
CA SER A 995 35.00 -7.48 1.12
C SER A 995 35.52 -6.03 1.17
N TYR A 996 34.89 -5.17 1.96
CA TYR A 996 35.32 -3.78 2.17
C TYR A 996 36.76 -3.70 2.71
N CYS A 997 37.11 -4.55 3.68
CA CYS A 997 38.45 -4.59 4.23
C CYS A 997 39.47 -5.09 3.19
N GLU A 998 39.14 -6.12 2.41
CA GLU A 998 40.02 -6.68 1.36
C GLU A 998 40.31 -5.69 0.24
N GLU A 999 39.37 -4.80 -0.09
CA GLU A 999 39.56 -3.73 -1.06
C GLU A 999 40.44 -2.59 -0.51
N ASN A 1000 40.20 -2.18 0.75
CA ASN A 1000 40.81 -0.96 1.32
C ASN A 1000 42.16 -1.20 1.99
N ILE A 1001 42.41 -2.39 2.57
CA ILE A 1001 43.69 -2.72 3.20
C ILE A 1001 44.87 -2.54 2.24
N PRO A 1002 44.86 -3.08 1.00
CA PRO A 1002 45.97 -2.89 0.06
C PRO A 1002 46.21 -1.42 -0.31
N ILE A 1003 45.14 -0.61 -0.38
CA ILE A 1003 45.23 0.83 -0.68
C ILE A 1003 45.97 1.55 0.45
N LEU A 1004 45.60 1.27 1.71
CA LEU A 1004 46.24 1.88 2.88
C LEU A 1004 47.67 1.37 3.07
N GLU A 1005 47.96 0.09 2.85
CA GLU A 1005 49.31 -0.47 2.91
C GLU A 1005 50.22 0.18 1.86
N LYS A 1006 49.71 0.37 0.63
CA LYS A 1006 50.42 1.09 -0.44
C LYS A 1006 50.62 2.57 -0.12
N ARG A 1007 49.71 3.20 0.60
CA ARG A 1007 49.88 4.58 1.09
C ARG A 1007 50.93 4.62 2.20
N LEU A 1008 50.91 3.66 3.13
CA LEU A 1008 51.87 3.56 4.24
C LEU A 1008 53.31 3.40 3.77
N SER A 1009 53.54 2.58 2.74
CA SER A 1009 54.89 2.36 2.19
C SER A 1009 55.55 3.58 1.56
N LYS A 1010 54.79 4.66 1.34
CA LYS A 1010 55.25 5.91 0.71
C LYS A 1010 55.50 7.05 1.68
N TYR A 1011 55.18 6.90 2.98
CA TYR A 1011 55.39 7.97 3.95
C TYR A 1011 56.85 8.17 4.30
N GLU A 1012 57.68 7.12 4.29
CA GLU A 1012 59.04 7.21 4.81
C GLU A 1012 59.91 8.19 4.01
N GLY A 1013 59.80 8.16 2.67
CA GLY A 1013 60.46 9.13 1.80
C GLY A 1013 59.97 10.56 2.01
N ASP A 1014 58.65 10.75 2.13
CA ASP A 1014 58.05 12.07 2.33
C ASP A 1014 58.36 12.67 3.72
N ILE A 1015 58.39 11.85 4.78
CA ILE A 1015 58.80 12.29 6.13
C ILE A 1015 60.26 12.69 6.14
N GLN A 1016 61.15 11.88 5.55
CA GLN A 1016 62.57 12.20 5.44
C GLN A 1016 62.78 13.52 4.69
N GLN A 1017 62.06 13.72 3.58
CA GLN A 1017 62.10 14.96 2.80
C GLN A 1017 61.58 16.17 3.60
N SER A 1018 60.50 15.99 4.37
CA SER A 1018 59.96 17.02 5.27
C SER A 1018 60.97 17.40 6.35
N GLU A 1019 61.53 16.44 7.07
CA GLU A 1019 62.49 16.69 8.16
C GLU A 1019 63.78 17.35 7.64
N MET A 1020 64.34 16.85 6.54
CA MET A 1020 65.59 17.37 5.95
C MET A 1020 65.45 18.82 5.46
N SER A 1021 64.24 19.23 5.08
CA SER A 1021 63.96 20.58 4.58
C SER A 1021 63.45 21.55 5.65
N LYS A 1022 63.25 21.10 6.90
CA LYS A 1022 62.59 21.87 7.97
C LYS A 1022 63.38 23.07 8.46
N ASP A 1023 64.69 22.88 8.64
CA ASP A 1023 65.60 23.90 9.17
C ASP A 1023 66.30 24.72 8.07
N GLN A 1024 65.94 24.50 6.80
CA GLN A 1024 66.50 25.25 5.68
C GLN A 1024 65.87 26.65 5.61
N SER A 1025 66.67 27.64 5.19
CA SER A 1025 66.18 28.97 4.87
C SER A 1025 65.09 28.91 3.79
N PHE A 1026 64.04 29.71 3.95
CA PHE A 1026 62.85 29.63 3.10
C PHE A 1026 63.20 29.84 1.62
N SER A 1027 62.81 28.88 0.78
CA SER A 1027 62.87 28.99 -0.67
C SER A 1027 61.70 28.23 -1.28
N MET A 1028 60.97 28.90 -2.17
CA MET A 1028 59.85 28.32 -2.90
C MET A 1028 59.93 28.73 -4.37
N THR A 1029 59.80 27.76 -5.26
CA THR A 1029 59.72 28.04 -6.70
C THR A 1029 58.27 28.08 -7.11
N VAL A 1030 57.78 29.22 -7.58
CA VAL A 1030 56.40 29.39 -8.05
C VAL A 1030 56.45 29.62 -9.56
N GLY A 1031 55.88 28.70 -10.33
CA GLY A 1031 56.07 28.66 -11.78
C GLY A 1031 57.55 28.45 -12.16
N LYS A 1032 58.17 29.47 -12.78
CA LYS A 1032 59.59 29.45 -13.18
C LYS A 1032 60.50 30.33 -12.31
N GLN A 1033 59.95 30.99 -11.28
CA GLN A 1033 60.67 31.98 -10.48
C GLN A 1033 60.83 31.49 -9.03
N ALA A 1034 62.04 31.64 -8.49
CA ALA A 1034 62.34 31.32 -7.09
C ALA A 1034 62.12 32.55 -6.19
N PHE A 1035 61.60 32.32 -4.99
CA PHE A 1035 61.30 33.34 -3.98
C PHE A 1035 61.91 32.96 -2.63
N GLU A 1036 62.59 33.92 -1.99
CA GLU A 1036 63.20 33.77 -0.65
C GLU A 1036 62.36 34.43 0.47
N GLN A 1037 61.28 35.13 0.11
CA GLN A 1037 60.38 35.79 1.05
C GLN A 1037 58.96 35.18 0.97
N ARG A 1038 58.44 34.73 2.13
CA ARG A 1038 57.16 34.01 2.25
C ARG A 1038 55.97 34.77 1.67
N ALA A 1039 55.88 36.07 1.96
CA ALA A 1039 54.78 36.91 1.49
C ALA A 1039 54.75 37.02 -0.05
N GLU A 1040 55.91 37.22 -0.67
CA GLU A 1040 56.03 37.36 -2.13
C GLU A 1040 55.76 36.04 -2.85
N ALA A 1041 56.22 34.91 -2.29
CA ALA A 1041 55.92 33.58 -2.80
C ALA A 1041 54.42 33.28 -2.75
N GLY A 1042 53.75 33.59 -1.63
CA GLY A 1042 52.30 33.44 -1.47
C GLY A 1042 51.51 34.27 -2.47
N GLU A 1043 51.90 35.54 -2.68
CA GLU A 1043 51.25 36.45 -3.64
C GLU A 1043 51.37 35.91 -5.08
N SER A 1044 52.55 35.38 -5.42
CA SER A 1044 52.81 34.75 -6.73
C SER A 1044 52.00 33.46 -6.90
N LEU A 1045 51.88 32.64 -5.84
CA LEU A 1045 51.10 31.42 -5.86
C LEU A 1045 49.60 31.71 -5.99
N HIS A 1046 49.08 32.70 -5.27
CA HIS A 1046 47.71 33.19 -5.43
C HIS A 1046 47.44 33.61 -6.87
N ARG A 1047 48.36 34.35 -7.50
CA ARG A 1047 48.27 34.70 -8.93
C ARG A 1047 48.19 33.45 -9.80
N LEU A 1048 49.07 32.46 -9.62
CA LEU A 1048 49.01 31.23 -10.40
C LEU A 1048 47.74 30.42 -10.16
N ILE A 1049 47.23 30.33 -8.93
CA ILE A 1049 45.96 29.65 -8.61
C ILE A 1049 44.80 30.34 -9.34
N ARG A 1050 44.69 31.67 -9.25
CA ARG A 1050 43.63 32.44 -9.91
C ARG A 1050 43.67 32.35 -11.44
N HIS A 1051 44.87 32.22 -12.02
CA HIS A 1051 45.07 32.11 -13.47
C HIS A 1051 45.24 30.66 -13.94
N ASN A 1052 45.10 29.67 -13.05
CA ASN A 1052 45.21 28.26 -13.42
C ASN A 1052 43.91 27.81 -14.10
N GLN A 1053 43.58 28.41 -15.24
CA GLN A 1053 42.39 28.12 -16.00
C GLN A 1053 42.72 27.33 -17.29
N ALA A 1054 41.81 26.46 -17.72
CA ALA A 1054 41.89 25.71 -18.97
C ALA A 1054 40.50 25.22 -19.42
N ASP A 1055 40.32 25.07 -20.74
CA ASP A 1055 39.09 24.53 -21.33
C ASP A 1055 38.93 23.01 -21.06
N ILE A 1056 40.04 22.30 -20.86
CA ILE A 1056 40.09 20.89 -20.47
C ILE A 1056 40.83 20.79 -19.14
N LYS A 1057 40.24 20.09 -18.16
CA LYS A 1057 40.84 19.92 -16.84
C LYS A 1057 42.18 19.21 -16.92
N GLU A 1058 43.22 19.88 -16.43
CA GLU A 1058 44.56 19.34 -16.34
C GLU A 1058 45.19 19.60 -14.97
N LEU A 1059 45.87 18.59 -14.43
CA LEU A 1059 46.59 18.72 -13.17
C LEU A 1059 47.92 19.44 -13.43
N ARG A 1060 48.00 20.73 -13.08
CA ARG A 1060 49.20 21.54 -13.27
C ARG A 1060 50.02 21.64 -11.99
N THR A 1061 51.35 21.59 -12.11
CA THR A 1061 52.26 21.97 -11.02
C THR A 1061 52.34 23.49 -10.95
N LEU A 1062 51.89 24.07 -9.85
CA LEU A 1062 51.89 25.52 -9.62
C LEU A 1062 53.17 25.98 -8.94
N ALA A 1063 53.70 25.18 -8.02
CA ALA A 1063 54.92 25.50 -7.30
C ALA A 1063 55.65 24.24 -6.84
N SER A 1064 56.90 24.42 -6.43
CA SER A 1064 57.68 23.43 -5.69
C SER A 1064 58.16 24.06 -4.39
N TYR A 1065 57.90 23.39 -3.28
CA TYR A 1065 58.21 23.87 -1.93
C TYR A 1065 58.74 22.72 -1.07
N ARG A 1066 59.92 22.89 -0.47
CA ARG A 1066 60.56 21.88 0.40
C ARG A 1066 60.73 20.49 -0.24
N GLY A 1067 60.86 20.45 -1.56
CA GLY A 1067 60.96 19.21 -2.35
C GLY A 1067 59.63 18.54 -2.69
N PHE A 1068 58.50 19.17 -2.35
CA PHE A 1068 57.17 18.72 -2.74
C PHE A 1068 56.62 19.58 -3.88
N ASP A 1069 55.94 18.94 -4.82
CA ASP A 1069 55.19 19.62 -5.86
C ASP A 1069 53.83 20.05 -5.33
N ILE A 1070 53.47 21.30 -5.55
CA ILE A 1070 52.16 21.86 -5.25
C ILE A 1070 51.37 21.85 -6.55
N LYS A 1071 50.43 20.90 -6.68
CA LYS A 1071 49.63 20.69 -7.90
C LYS A 1071 48.17 21.02 -7.68
N MET A 1072 47.53 21.55 -8.70
CA MET A 1072 46.11 21.87 -8.69
C MET A 1072 45.50 21.53 -10.05
N LEU A 1073 44.30 20.97 -10.05
CA LEU A 1073 43.51 20.85 -11.27
C LEU A 1073 43.17 22.25 -11.78
N SER A 1074 43.32 22.46 -13.08
CA SER A 1074 42.93 23.72 -13.71
C SER A 1074 41.45 23.97 -13.53
N LEU A 1075 41.13 25.23 -13.22
CA LEU A 1075 39.78 25.74 -13.12
C LEU A 1075 39.21 25.94 -14.54
N PRO A 1076 37.92 25.75 -14.75
CA PRO A 1076 37.31 26.09 -16.03
C PRO A 1076 37.37 27.61 -16.28
N THR A 1077 37.68 27.99 -17.53
CA THR A 1077 37.83 29.37 -18.01
C THR A 1077 36.56 30.22 -17.89
N ASN A 1078 35.40 29.58 -17.72
CA ASN A 1078 34.07 30.19 -17.75
C ASN A 1078 33.34 30.20 -16.39
N GLN A 1079 34.00 29.92 -15.26
CA GLN A 1079 33.38 29.95 -13.92
C GLN A 1079 34.02 30.99 -12.99
N PRO A 1080 33.23 31.61 -12.09
CA PRO A 1080 33.78 32.45 -11.03
C PRO A 1080 34.71 31.64 -10.12
N LEU A 1081 35.74 32.31 -9.60
CA LEU A 1081 36.72 31.67 -8.73
C LEU A 1081 36.06 31.28 -7.39
N PRO A 1082 36.25 30.05 -6.88
CA PRO A 1082 35.70 29.60 -5.61
C PRO A 1082 36.34 30.36 -4.43
N GLU A 1083 35.65 30.44 -3.30
CA GLU A 1083 36.21 31.05 -2.08
C GLU A 1083 37.38 30.23 -1.49
N THR A 1084 37.33 28.91 -1.65
CA THR A 1084 38.38 27.99 -1.22
C THR A 1084 38.87 27.12 -2.38
N PHE A 1085 40.17 26.85 -2.40
CA PHE A 1085 40.86 26.10 -3.44
C PHE A 1085 41.47 24.84 -2.85
N SER A 1086 41.17 23.69 -3.44
CA SER A 1086 41.79 22.42 -3.07
C SER A 1086 43.08 22.21 -3.88
N VAL A 1087 44.20 22.15 -3.17
CA VAL A 1087 45.52 21.95 -3.76
C VAL A 1087 46.13 20.66 -3.21
N LYS A 1088 46.89 19.95 -4.04
CA LYS A 1088 47.58 18.71 -3.67
C LYS A 1088 49.06 18.99 -3.46
N ILE A 1089 49.58 18.64 -2.29
CA ILE A 1089 51.01 18.50 -2.05
C ILE A 1089 51.38 17.09 -2.51
N VAL A 1090 52.32 16.98 -3.45
CA VAL A 1090 52.69 15.74 -4.13
C VAL A 1090 54.17 15.46 -3.88
N GLY A 1091 54.42 14.39 -3.13
CA GLY A 1091 55.72 13.72 -3.00
C GLY A 1091 55.59 12.30 -3.57
N GLU A 1092 56.03 11.31 -2.81
CA GLU A 1092 55.69 9.90 -3.08
C GLU A 1092 54.20 9.61 -2.82
N ASN A 1093 53.63 10.30 -1.83
CA ASN A 1093 52.22 10.37 -1.51
C ASN A 1093 51.57 11.70 -1.98
N ARG A 1094 50.25 11.79 -1.78
CA ARG A 1094 49.44 12.98 -2.09
C ARG A 1094 48.67 13.44 -0.86
N TYR A 1095 48.82 14.70 -0.51
CA TYR A 1095 48.18 15.35 0.64
C TYR A 1095 47.29 16.49 0.17
N SER A 1096 46.04 16.52 0.61
CA SER A 1096 45.09 17.58 0.24
C SER A 1096 45.19 18.74 1.21
N VAL A 1097 45.19 19.98 0.70
CA VAL A 1097 45.14 21.20 1.50
C VAL A 1097 44.07 22.12 0.93
N SER A 1098 43.15 22.55 1.79
CA SER A 1098 42.18 23.60 1.46
C SER A 1098 42.76 24.98 1.76
N LEU A 1099 42.72 25.87 0.79
CA LEU A 1099 43.31 27.20 0.84
C LEU A 1099 42.24 28.25 0.54
N ASP A 1100 42.03 29.19 1.46
CA ASP A 1100 41.46 30.49 1.11
C ASP A 1100 42.60 31.43 0.64
N LEU A 1101 42.30 32.32 -0.30
CA LEU A 1101 43.28 33.27 -0.86
C LEU A 1101 43.24 34.64 -0.15
N TYR A 1102 42.80 34.69 1.12
CA TYR A 1102 42.72 35.94 1.89
C TYR A 1102 44.08 36.41 2.41
N SER A 1103 44.97 35.48 2.76
CA SER A 1103 46.29 35.79 3.33
C SER A 1103 47.41 35.02 2.63
N PRO A 1104 48.28 35.67 1.84
CA PRO A 1104 49.45 35.04 1.21
C PRO A 1104 50.36 34.33 2.21
N LEU A 1105 50.59 34.95 3.38
CA LEU A 1105 51.41 34.36 4.44
C LEU A 1105 50.72 33.13 5.08
N GLY A 1106 49.40 33.22 5.29
CA GLY A 1106 48.58 32.13 5.83
C GLY A 1106 48.48 30.93 4.90
N THR A 1107 48.52 31.14 3.58
CA THR A 1107 48.61 30.06 2.59
C THR A 1107 49.91 29.29 2.72
N ILE A 1108 51.05 29.99 2.78
CA ILE A 1108 52.36 29.34 2.95
C ILE A 1108 52.44 28.62 4.31
N GLN A 1109 51.89 29.21 5.38
CA GLN A 1109 51.82 28.57 6.69
C GLN A 1109 50.99 27.27 6.67
N ARG A 1110 49.86 27.23 5.95
CA ARG A 1110 49.05 26.01 5.79
C ARG A 1110 49.79 24.91 5.03
N LEU A 1111 50.43 25.26 3.90
CA LEU A 1111 51.26 24.30 3.15
C LEU A 1111 52.41 23.77 4.00
N GLN A 1112 53.09 24.65 4.73
CA GLN A 1112 54.17 24.28 5.65
C GLN A 1112 53.65 23.39 6.79
N HIS A 1113 52.52 23.74 7.40
CA HIS A 1113 51.89 22.96 8.45
C HIS A 1113 51.55 21.54 7.97
N THR A 1114 50.96 21.39 6.78
CA THR A 1114 50.66 20.06 6.23
C THR A 1114 51.93 19.24 6.02
N ILE A 1115 53.01 19.84 5.49
CA ILE A 1115 54.31 19.17 5.30
C ILE A 1115 54.93 18.77 6.65
N ASP A 1116 54.89 19.65 7.64
CA ASP A 1116 55.48 19.42 8.97
C ASP A 1116 54.73 18.32 9.76
N HIS A 1117 53.46 18.06 9.44
CA HIS A 1117 52.61 17.06 10.11
C HIS A 1117 52.29 15.84 9.24
N ILE A 1118 53.10 15.54 8.21
CA ILE A 1118 52.98 14.31 7.42
C ILE A 1118 53.04 13.06 8.33
N LYS A 1119 53.84 13.10 9.40
CA LYS A 1119 53.95 12.02 10.38
C LYS A 1119 52.62 11.75 11.12
N ASP A 1120 51.82 12.78 11.38
CA ASP A 1120 50.51 12.59 12.02
C ASP A 1120 49.53 11.91 11.07
N ASP A 1121 49.59 12.24 9.77
CA ASP A 1121 48.80 11.58 8.73
C ASP A 1121 49.21 10.10 8.57
N GLN A 1122 50.49 9.77 8.74
CA GLN A 1122 50.97 8.39 8.81
C GLN A 1122 50.36 7.64 9.99
N VAL A 1123 50.37 8.23 11.20
CA VAL A 1123 49.77 7.61 12.40
C VAL A 1123 48.27 7.39 12.21
N LYS A 1124 47.54 8.36 11.64
CA LYS A 1124 46.12 8.20 11.32
C LYS A 1124 45.88 7.07 10.32
N THR A 1125 46.69 7.00 9.28
CA THR A 1125 46.60 5.92 8.26
C THR A 1125 46.92 4.55 8.87
N GLN A 1126 47.90 4.47 9.78
CA GLN A 1126 48.25 3.25 10.49
C GLN A 1126 47.11 2.78 11.41
N ASN A 1127 46.54 3.69 12.21
CA ASN A 1127 45.41 3.36 13.07
C ASN A 1127 44.21 2.84 12.26
N LEU A 1128 43.90 3.48 11.13
CA LEU A 1128 42.83 3.03 10.23
C LEU A 1128 43.13 1.64 9.64
N LEU A 1129 44.39 1.37 9.27
CA LEU A 1129 44.80 0.05 8.80
C LEU A 1129 44.63 -1.03 9.89
N ASP A 1130 45.06 -0.72 11.11
CA ASP A 1130 44.96 -1.64 12.26
C ASP A 1130 43.49 -1.93 12.60
N GLU A 1131 42.63 -0.91 12.59
CA GLU A 1131 41.18 -1.06 12.74
C GLU A 1131 40.56 -1.94 11.65
N LEU A 1132 40.94 -1.75 10.37
CA LEU A 1132 40.45 -2.59 9.28
C LEU A 1132 40.93 -4.04 9.39
N LYS A 1133 42.18 -4.26 9.82
CA LYS A 1133 42.72 -5.62 10.05
C LYS A 1133 42.01 -6.32 11.21
N ASP A 1134 41.72 -5.61 12.29
CA ASP A 1134 40.96 -6.14 13.43
C ASP A 1134 39.52 -6.49 13.04
N LYS A 1135 38.84 -5.59 12.31
CA LYS A 1135 37.50 -5.83 11.75
C LYS A 1135 37.48 -7.04 10.82
N TRP A 1136 38.45 -7.15 9.91
CA TRP A 1136 38.57 -8.29 9.00
C TRP A 1136 38.77 -9.61 9.75
N THR A 1137 39.63 -9.62 10.78
CA THR A 1137 39.91 -10.81 11.59
C THR A 1137 38.67 -11.25 12.37
N THR A 1138 38.01 -10.31 13.04
CA THR A 1138 36.79 -10.58 13.80
C THR A 1138 35.67 -11.08 12.89
N ALA A 1139 35.45 -10.42 11.74
CA ALA A 1139 34.44 -10.82 10.77
C ALA A 1139 34.69 -12.25 10.22
N LYS A 1140 35.96 -12.63 9.98
CA LYS A 1140 36.33 -13.99 9.57
C LYS A 1140 36.09 -15.06 10.64
N ILE A 1141 36.14 -14.71 11.93
CA ILE A 1141 35.84 -15.66 13.00
C ILE A 1141 34.32 -15.84 13.13
N GLU A 1142 33.57 -14.73 13.10
CA GLU A 1142 32.12 -14.76 13.30
C GLU A 1142 31.37 -15.43 12.14
N ILE A 1143 31.86 -15.32 10.90
CA ILE A 1143 31.23 -15.94 9.72
C ILE A 1143 31.25 -17.48 9.75
N GLU A 1144 32.20 -18.08 10.45
CA GLU A 1144 32.34 -19.55 10.58
C GLU A 1144 31.41 -20.16 11.65
N LYS A 1145 30.77 -19.33 12.50
CA LYS A 1145 29.87 -19.85 13.55
C LYS A 1145 28.58 -20.42 12.98
N ASN A 1146 27.99 -21.42 13.64
CA ASN A 1146 26.68 -21.98 13.28
C ASN A 1146 25.56 -21.37 14.14
N PHE A 1147 24.32 -21.45 13.65
CA PHE A 1147 23.16 -20.96 14.40
C PHE A 1147 23.03 -21.73 15.73
N PRO A 1148 23.03 -21.06 16.91
CA PRO A 1148 23.10 -21.75 18.19
C PRO A 1148 21.92 -22.70 18.50
N LYS A 1149 20.76 -22.48 17.88
CA LYS A 1149 19.55 -23.31 18.06
C LYS A 1149 19.20 -24.13 16.82
N GLU A 1150 20.19 -24.44 15.98
CA GLU A 1150 19.94 -25.22 14.76
C GLU A 1150 19.33 -26.59 15.09
N GLU A 1151 19.80 -27.26 16.16
CA GLU A 1151 19.26 -28.56 16.58
C GLU A 1151 17.78 -28.47 16.98
N ASP A 1152 17.40 -27.50 17.83
CA ASP A 1152 16.01 -27.25 18.25
C ASP A 1152 15.10 -26.97 17.05
N TYR A 1153 15.56 -26.14 16.10
CA TYR A 1153 14.83 -25.88 14.86
C TYR A 1153 14.61 -27.15 14.03
N GLN A 1154 15.65 -27.96 13.82
CA GLN A 1154 15.55 -29.20 13.04
C GLN A 1154 14.63 -30.22 13.73
N THR A 1155 14.68 -30.33 15.06
CA THR A 1155 13.80 -31.23 15.82
C THR A 1155 12.34 -30.83 15.70
N LYS A 1156 12.00 -29.56 15.97
CA LYS A 1156 10.61 -29.09 15.86
C LYS A 1156 10.09 -29.16 14.43
N LYS A 1157 10.95 -28.90 13.45
CA LYS A 1157 10.58 -29.00 12.03
C LYS A 1157 10.27 -30.43 11.64
N ALA A 1158 11.12 -31.37 12.02
CA ALA A 1158 10.89 -32.79 11.75
C ALA A 1158 9.62 -33.31 12.44
N GLU A 1159 9.32 -32.83 13.66
CA GLU A 1159 8.09 -33.17 14.37
C GLU A 1159 6.85 -32.61 13.66
N TYR A 1160 6.90 -31.35 13.22
CA TYR A 1160 5.86 -30.72 12.41
C TYR A 1160 5.66 -31.47 11.08
N ASP A 1161 6.74 -31.85 10.39
CA ASP A 1161 6.70 -32.57 9.11
C ASP A 1161 6.09 -33.97 9.25
N VAL A 1162 6.15 -34.59 10.43
CA VAL A 1162 5.44 -35.83 10.75
C VAL A 1162 3.96 -35.54 11.05
N LEU A 1163 3.67 -34.53 11.86
CA LEU A 1163 2.32 -34.26 12.36
C LEU A 1163 1.38 -33.66 11.31
N ALA A 1164 1.85 -32.65 10.56
CA ALA A 1164 1.02 -31.87 9.66
C ALA A 1164 0.36 -32.72 8.55
N PRO A 1165 1.09 -33.63 7.86
CA PRO A 1165 0.48 -34.49 6.85
C PRO A 1165 -0.54 -35.46 7.43
N LEU A 1166 -0.33 -35.96 8.65
CA LEU A 1166 -1.25 -36.91 9.29
C LEU A 1166 -2.59 -36.26 9.66
N ILE A 1167 -2.55 -34.99 10.09
CA ILE A 1167 -3.74 -34.18 10.33
C ILE A 1167 -4.45 -33.88 9.01
N GLU A 1168 -3.70 -33.48 7.97
CA GLU A 1168 -4.24 -33.16 6.65
C GLU A 1168 -4.85 -34.37 5.93
N THR A 1169 -4.36 -35.57 6.23
CA THR A 1169 -4.89 -36.83 5.69
C THR A 1169 -5.97 -37.48 6.56
N GLU A 1170 -6.41 -36.81 7.63
CA GLU A 1170 -7.43 -37.31 8.57
C GLU A 1170 -7.09 -38.69 9.16
N THR A 1171 -5.82 -38.90 9.50
CA THR A 1171 -5.38 -40.16 10.09
C THR A 1171 -6.00 -40.35 11.48
N ASP A 1172 -6.39 -41.58 11.84
CA ASP A 1172 -6.93 -41.89 13.16
C ASP A 1172 -6.00 -41.42 14.28
N LEU A 1173 -6.59 -40.91 15.37
CA LEU A 1173 -5.85 -40.35 16.52
C LEU A 1173 -4.81 -41.35 17.07
N ASP A 1174 -5.14 -42.64 17.11
CA ASP A 1174 -4.25 -43.69 17.57
C ASP A 1174 -2.99 -43.85 16.69
N ILE A 1175 -3.12 -43.62 15.38
CA ILE A 1175 -2.01 -43.69 14.42
C ILE A 1175 -1.15 -42.43 14.53
N ILE A 1176 -1.76 -41.26 14.73
CA ILE A 1176 -1.04 -40.01 15.01
C ILE A 1176 -0.21 -40.19 16.29
N ASP A 1177 -0.81 -40.73 17.35
CA ASP A 1177 -0.12 -41.05 18.60
C ASP A 1177 1.03 -42.03 18.38
N GLN A 1178 0.83 -43.07 17.57
CA GLN A 1178 1.87 -44.05 17.28
C GLN A 1178 3.03 -43.43 16.48
N ALA A 1179 2.75 -42.57 15.49
CA ALA A 1179 3.76 -41.90 14.69
C ALA A 1179 4.61 -40.93 15.52
N LEU A 1180 3.98 -40.13 16.39
CA LEU A 1180 4.69 -39.23 17.31
C LEU A 1180 5.53 -40.02 18.33
N ARG A 1181 4.99 -41.12 18.89
CA ARG A 1181 5.77 -41.98 19.79
C ARG A 1181 6.99 -42.59 19.10
N GLN A 1182 6.86 -43.10 17.88
CA GLN A 1182 7.99 -43.61 17.11
C GLN A 1182 9.03 -42.54 16.79
N PHE A 1183 8.60 -41.31 16.52
CA PHE A 1183 9.49 -40.17 16.32
C PHE A 1183 10.29 -39.85 17.60
N HIS A 1184 9.62 -39.74 18.75
CA HIS A 1184 10.27 -39.48 20.03
C HIS A 1184 11.17 -40.63 20.51
N GLU A 1185 10.80 -41.89 20.25
CA GLU A 1185 11.62 -43.08 20.56
C GLU A 1185 12.89 -43.11 19.70
N LYS A 1186 12.78 -42.87 18.38
CA LYS A 1186 13.96 -42.74 17.49
C LYS A 1186 14.85 -41.56 17.87
N GLY A 1187 14.28 -40.46 18.36
CA GLY A 1187 15.03 -39.32 18.88
C GLY A 1187 15.85 -39.68 20.12
N LYS A 1188 15.28 -40.48 21.03
CA LYS A 1188 15.98 -41.00 22.23
C LYS A 1188 17.08 -41.99 21.88
N GLU A 1189 16.85 -42.93 20.96
CA GLU A 1189 17.87 -43.88 20.51
C GLU A 1189 19.08 -43.18 19.85
N LYS A 1190 18.83 -42.08 19.13
CA LYS A 1190 19.91 -41.26 18.52
C LYS A 1190 20.72 -40.50 19.58
N GLN A 1191 20.08 -39.96 20.62
CA GLN A 1191 20.77 -39.33 21.75
C GLN A 1191 21.54 -40.35 22.60
N GLU A 1192 21.00 -41.55 22.80
CA GLU A 1192 21.68 -42.63 23.50
C GLU A 1192 22.89 -43.17 22.70
N GLN A 1193 22.80 -43.28 21.36
CA GLN A 1193 23.93 -43.62 20.50
C GLN A 1193 25.04 -42.55 20.51
N LEU A 1194 24.68 -41.27 20.47
CA LEU A 1194 25.64 -40.16 20.59
C LEU A 1194 26.30 -40.10 21.97
N SER A 1195 25.59 -40.48 23.04
CA SER A 1195 26.19 -40.61 24.38
C SER A 1195 27.13 -41.81 24.52
N PHE A 1196 26.91 -42.88 23.73
CA PHE A 1196 27.78 -44.06 23.68
C PHE A 1196 29.02 -43.88 22.78
N GLU A 1197 29.02 -42.89 21.87
CA GLU A 1197 30.20 -42.52 21.07
C GLU A 1197 31.08 -41.43 21.73
N LEU A 1198 30.59 -40.82 22.81
CA LEU A 1198 31.30 -39.81 23.62
C LEU A 1198 31.86 -40.37 24.95
N ASP A 1199 31.56 -41.63 25.30
CA ASP A 1199 32.24 -42.45 26.32
C ASP A 1199 33.20 -43.45 25.65
#